data_AF-A0A835FTJ5-F1
#
_entry.id   AF-A0A835FTJ5-F1
#
_cell.length_a   1.000
_cell.length_b   1.000
_cell.length_c   1.000
_cell.angle_alpha   90.00
_cell.angle_beta   90.00
_cell.angle_gamma   90.00
#
_symmetry.space_group_name_H-M   'P 1'
#
loop_
_entity.id
_entity.type
_entity.pdbx_description
1 polymer ?
#
loop_
_entity_poly.entity_id
_entity_poly.type
_entity_poly.pdbx_seq_one_letter_code
_entity_poly.pdbx_strand_id
1 'polypeptide(L)'
;MPSGNLLSRKRRSWRANEFVSRSTLQLLDFDDGSPPEHAWRRKLSSHANRLKEFNVTFREAIRMMKLGLRLWSYIREEASHGRKAPIDPFTRESNRPSASQGVPLGGMGSGSISRGFRGEFKHWQITPGYCEMSPVMANQFSIFVSRGGNKKYASVLAPGQLDGLKKSSDDGISSWDWKLKGDRSTYHALFPRAWTVYDGEPDPELKVSCRQISPFIPHNYQESSLPTTVFVYTLVNTGKERAKVSLLMTWANSIGGLSHHTGGHVNEPFIGENGVSGVLLHHKTANNNPPVTFAIAACENQNVNVTVLPVFGLSGESSVTAKEMWGTMVQDGSFDRDNFNAGVSMPSSLGDTVCAAVSASTWVEPHGRCTVVFALAWSSPKVKFKKGSTYYRRYTKFYGTSLRSAVYLVQDALMKYKHWEEAIDKWQYPILNDERLPEWYKITLFNELYFLVAGGTVWIDSESLVVDADNKSNSSLLDDSDSPLQDSNSTVPLVGFDPHEIDDKENVGKFLYMEGIEYFMWCTYDVHFYASFALLDLFPKIELSIQRDFARAVLREDNTRVRFLADGTWGTRKVMGAVAHDLGAHHPWHELNAYNIHDTSRWKDLNPKFVLQIYRDFSATGDMSFGKDVWPAVCTAMEYMEQFDHDGDSMIENDGFPDQTYDAWTVQGVSAYCGCLWLAALQAAAALARSLGHGDYAERCMIRLVKAKSVFEARLWNGSYFNYDSGTSYSSRSIQADQLAGQWYNASSGLPPLFDEDRIKCTLQKIFDYNVMRVKGGRMGAVNGMHPNGKVDETCMQSREIWTGVTYSLAANMLLHGMEHQAFKTAEGIYIAGWSEEGYGYWFQTPEAWTVDGHYRSLIYMRPLAIWAMQWALSPTRSLIEPPKVNTMDRAHIAPGTFQFLQDSVRKMAPKNGCFGNTVFDWDS
;
A
#
# COMPACT_ATOMS: atom_id res chain seq x y z
N MET A 1 6.76 -45.54 12.27
CA MET A 1 7.17 -45.00 13.59
C MET A 1 8.59 -45.47 13.89
N PRO A 2 9.46 -44.65 14.50
CA PRO A 2 9.22 -43.32 15.07
C PRO A 2 9.52 -42.23 14.02
N SER A 3 8.59 -41.45 13.48
CA SER A 3 7.91 -40.28 14.08
C SER A 3 8.79 -39.37 14.94
N GLY A 4 9.86 -38.84 14.34
CA GLY A 4 10.58 -37.68 14.86
C GLY A 4 9.81 -36.40 14.55
N ASN A 5 8.89 -36.01 15.44
CA ASN A 5 8.37 -34.65 15.50
C ASN A 5 9.51 -33.71 15.90
N LEU A 6 10.26 -33.22 14.91
CA LEU A 6 10.98 -31.94 15.02
C LEU A 6 9.94 -30.83 14.97
N LEU A 7 9.14 -30.73 16.04
CA LEU A 7 8.52 -29.47 16.41
C LEU A 7 9.68 -28.49 16.57
N SER A 8 9.89 -27.64 15.56
CA SER A 8 10.65 -26.42 15.76
C SER A 8 10.00 -25.76 16.97
N ARG A 9 10.74 -25.68 18.09
CA ARG A 9 10.28 -24.90 19.24
C ARG A 9 10.01 -23.51 18.68
N LYS A 10 8.73 -23.15 18.57
CA LYS A 10 8.25 -21.82 18.16
C LYS A 10 8.97 -20.81 19.04
N ARG A 11 10.11 -20.29 18.55
CA ARG A 11 10.83 -19.22 19.20
C ARG A 11 9.88 -18.05 19.06
N ARG A 12 9.32 -17.57 20.17
CA ARG A 12 8.51 -16.35 20.16
C ARG A 12 9.34 -15.28 19.45
N SER A 13 8.74 -14.57 18.51
CA SER A 13 9.45 -13.48 17.81
C SER A 13 9.94 -12.42 18.79
N TRP A 14 9.29 -12.33 19.97
CA TRP A 14 9.64 -11.40 21.04
C TRP A 14 9.46 -12.01 22.43
N ARG A 15 10.28 -11.58 23.40
CA ARG A 15 10.06 -11.94 24.82
C ARG A 15 9.01 -11.00 25.42
N ALA A 16 7.79 -11.51 25.65
CA ALA A 16 6.66 -10.71 26.16
C ALA A 16 6.95 -9.92 27.44
N ASN A 17 7.83 -10.43 28.32
CA ASN A 17 8.17 -9.78 29.59
C ASN A 17 9.16 -8.60 29.46
N GLU A 18 9.66 -8.30 28.26
CA GLU A 18 10.73 -7.32 28.04
C GLU A 18 10.22 -5.89 27.75
N PHE A 19 8.95 -5.76 27.34
CA PHE A 19 8.37 -4.48 26.90
C PHE A 19 7.35 -3.92 27.90
N VAL A 20 6.36 -4.70 28.31
CA VAL A 20 5.33 -4.29 29.30
C VAL A 20 5.19 -5.40 30.34
N SER A 21 5.13 -5.04 31.62
CA SER A 21 4.96 -6.05 32.68
C SER A 21 3.60 -6.75 32.57
N ARG A 22 3.53 -8.05 32.87
CA ARG A 22 2.26 -8.80 32.85
C ARG A 22 1.22 -8.19 33.80
N SER A 23 1.65 -7.67 34.95
CA SER A 23 0.80 -6.96 35.88
C SER A 23 0.21 -5.69 35.27
N THR A 24 1.00 -4.91 34.52
CA THR A 24 0.52 -3.71 33.83
C THR A 24 -0.50 -4.09 32.75
N LEU A 25 -0.25 -5.14 31.97
CA LEU A 25 -1.20 -5.62 30.97
C LEU A 25 -2.52 -6.05 31.60
N GLN A 26 -2.50 -6.81 32.69
CA GLN A 26 -3.71 -7.22 33.42
C GLN A 26 -4.51 -6.04 33.99
N LEU A 27 -3.82 -5.00 34.46
CA LEU A 27 -4.47 -3.78 34.92
C LEU A 27 -5.15 -3.02 33.76
N LEU A 28 -4.51 -3.01 32.59
CA LEU A 28 -4.98 -2.33 31.39
C LEU A 28 -6.01 -3.12 30.58
N ASP A 29 -6.20 -4.41 30.83
CA ASP A 29 -7.17 -5.29 30.15
C ASP A 29 -8.63 -4.82 30.30
N PHE A 30 -8.87 -3.83 31.16
CA PHE A 30 -10.15 -3.13 31.21
C PHE A 30 -10.44 -2.38 29.89
N ASP A 31 -11.62 -2.66 29.30
CA ASP A 31 -12.10 -2.02 28.08
C ASP A 31 -11.06 -2.17 26.96
N ASP A 32 -10.47 -3.35 26.78
CA ASP A 32 -9.47 -3.68 25.76
C ASP A 32 -8.23 -2.76 25.73
N GLY A 33 -7.93 -2.10 26.85
CA GLY A 33 -6.78 -1.22 27.03
C GLY A 33 -5.42 -1.91 26.81
N SER A 34 -5.35 -3.23 26.96
CA SER A 34 -4.13 -3.99 26.71
C SER A 34 -3.93 -4.26 25.21
N PRO A 35 -2.71 -4.07 24.67
CA PRO A 35 -2.41 -4.43 23.29
C PRO A 35 -2.50 -5.94 23.04
N PRO A 36 -2.86 -6.36 21.81
CA PRO A 36 -2.99 -7.77 21.48
C PRO A 36 -1.64 -8.52 21.52
N GLU A 37 -1.70 -9.83 21.75
CA GLU A 37 -0.49 -10.67 21.85
C GLU A 37 0.35 -10.62 20.56
N HIS A 38 -0.30 -10.57 19.40
CA HIS A 38 0.31 -10.55 18.07
C HIS A 38 0.47 -9.14 17.48
N ALA A 39 0.83 -8.15 18.30
CA ALA A 39 1.18 -6.81 17.81
C ALA A 39 2.68 -6.68 17.51
N TRP A 40 3.03 -5.91 16.48
CA TRP A 40 4.37 -5.35 16.32
C TRP A 40 4.67 -4.42 17.49
N ARG A 41 5.91 -4.34 18.00
CA ARG A 41 6.24 -3.58 19.22
C ARG A 41 7.52 -2.76 19.08
N ARG A 42 7.54 -1.59 19.71
CA ARG A 42 8.73 -0.74 19.82
C ARG A 42 8.72 0.05 21.12
N LYS A 43 9.88 0.18 21.79
CA LYS A 43 10.00 1.16 22.89
C LYS A 43 9.98 2.56 22.32
N LEU A 44 9.36 3.48 23.03
CA LEU A 44 9.32 4.89 22.64
C LEU A 44 10.73 5.51 22.63
N SER A 45 11.64 5.02 23.48
CA SER A 45 13.04 5.44 23.48
C SER A 45 13.92 4.82 22.37
N SER A 46 13.39 3.89 21.57
CA SER A 46 14.15 3.27 20.47
C SER A 46 14.61 4.32 19.47
N HIS A 47 15.87 4.22 19.03
CA HIS A 47 16.43 5.16 18.07
C HIS A 47 15.78 5.00 16.69
N ALA A 48 15.33 6.12 16.10
CA ALA A 48 14.79 6.17 14.76
C ALA A 48 15.94 6.39 13.75
N ASN A 49 16.61 5.30 13.37
CA ASN A 49 17.72 5.33 12.40
C ASN A 49 17.33 6.08 11.12
N ARG A 50 18.27 6.86 10.56
CA ARG A 50 18.11 7.38 9.21
C ARG A 50 18.25 6.23 8.21
N LEU A 51 17.28 6.13 7.31
CA LEU A 51 17.31 5.13 6.26
C LEU A 51 18.33 5.52 5.19
N LYS A 52 18.97 4.52 4.60
CA LYS A 52 19.95 4.70 3.53
C LYS A 52 19.36 4.24 2.21
N GLU A 53 19.27 5.16 1.26
CA GLU A 53 18.93 4.87 -0.11
C GLU A 53 20.10 4.15 -0.81
N PHE A 54 19.80 3.26 -1.75
CA PHE A 54 20.83 2.60 -2.57
C PHE A 54 21.54 3.59 -3.48
N ASN A 55 22.80 3.27 -3.82
CA ASN A 55 23.59 4.08 -4.74
C ASN A 55 23.74 3.36 -6.08
N VAL A 56 23.53 4.12 -7.15
CA VAL A 56 23.93 3.72 -8.50
C VAL A 56 25.45 3.65 -8.54
N THR A 57 26.00 2.52 -9.00
CA THR A 57 27.44 2.33 -9.18
C THR A 57 27.98 3.24 -10.28
N PHE A 58 29.28 3.52 -10.27
CA PHE A 58 29.91 4.31 -11.33
C PHE A 58 29.66 3.75 -12.75
N ARG A 59 29.68 2.43 -12.89
CA ARG A 59 29.41 1.76 -14.18
C ARG A 59 27.96 1.93 -14.63
N GLU A 60 27.01 1.78 -13.73
CA GLU A 60 25.58 2.04 -14.01
C GLU A 60 25.35 3.51 -14.35
N ALA A 61 25.96 4.44 -13.61
CA ALA A 61 25.85 5.88 -13.86
C ALA A 61 26.34 6.27 -15.26
N ILE A 62 27.47 5.70 -15.71
CA ILE A 62 27.97 5.90 -17.09
C ILE A 62 26.95 5.37 -18.13
N ARG A 63 26.40 4.16 -17.90
CA ARG A 63 25.40 3.58 -18.81
C ARG A 63 24.11 4.41 -18.86
N MET A 64 23.70 4.96 -17.72
CA MET A 64 22.47 5.75 -17.58
C MET A 64 22.65 7.23 -17.91
N MET A 65 23.85 7.73 -18.22
CA MET A 65 24.12 9.16 -18.41
C MET A 65 23.17 9.83 -19.43
N LYS A 66 22.92 9.17 -20.57
CA LYS A 66 22.00 9.70 -21.60
C LYS A 66 20.54 9.77 -21.11
N LEU A 67 20.10 8.73 -20.39
CA LEU A 67 18.79 8.71 -19.73
C LEU A 67 18.72 9.83 -18.67
N GLY A 68 19.75 9.97 -17.83
CA GLY A 68 19.82 10.98 -16.78
C GLY A 68 19.71 12.41 -17.32
N LEU A 69 20.40 12.73 -18.43
CA LEU A 69 20.28 14.05 -19.07
C LEU A 69 18.86 14.32 -19.59
N ARG A 70 18.22 13.33 -20.22
CA ARG A 70 16.84 13.46 -20.73
C ARG A 70 15.84 13.55 -19.59
N LEU A 71 16.01 12.75 -18.55
CA LEU A 71 15.17 12.75 -17.35
C LEU A 71 15.27 14.10 -16.64
N TRP A 72 16.49 14.64 -16.47
CA TRP A 72 16.69 15.97 -15.89
C TRP A 72 16.00 17.07 -16.70
N SER A 73 16.10 17.03 -18.03
CA SER A 73 15.39 17.97 -18.90
C SER A 73 13.87 17.86 -18.75
N TYR A 74 13.35 16.63 -18.74
CA TYR A 74 11.92 16.35 -18.60
C TYR A 74 11.36 16.78 -17.24
N ILE A 75 12.09 16.54 -16.16
CA ILE A 75 11.71 16.97 -14.81
C ILE A 75 11.61 18.49 -14.72
N ARG A 76 12.57 19.21 -15.32
CA ARG A 76 12.52 20.68 -15.36
C ARG A 76 11.34 21.20 -16.19
N GLU A 77 10.99 20.51 -17.27
CA GLU A 77 9.82 20.83 -18.10
C GLU A 77 8.51 20.59 -17.34
N GLU A 78 8.35 19.46 -16.64
CA GLU A 78 7.18 19.22 -15.78
C GLU A 78 7.08 20.27 -14.66
N ALA A 79 8.21 20.58 -14.01
CA ALA A 79 8.27 21.59 -12.96
C ALA A 79 7.90 23.00 -13.48
N SER A 80 8.26 23.37 -14.71
CA SER A 80 7.86 24.67 -15.30
C SER A 80 6.35 24.77 -15.55
N HIS A 81 5.65 23.64 -15.63
CA HIS A 81 4.19 23.58 -15.69
C HIS A 81 3.53 23.41 -14.30
N GLY A 82 4.30 23.46 -13.21
CA GLY A 82 3.80 23.23 -11.85
C GLY A 82 3.38 21.78 -11.58
N ARG A 83 3.92 20.83 -12.36
CA ARG A 83 3.65 19.40 -12.29
C ARG A 83 4.85 18.64 -11.71
N LYS A 84 4.59 17.45 -11.16
CA LYS A 84 5.60 16.51 -10.67
C LYS A 84 5.86 15.45 -11.73
N ALA A 85 7.11 15.20 -12.12
CA ALA A 85 7.41 14.10 -13.02
C ALA A 85 7.06 12.75 -12.35
N PRO A 86 6.66 11.72 -13.11
CA PRO A 86 6.36 10.39 -12.57
C PRO A 86 7.51 9.80 -11.76
N ILE A 87 8.76 10.00 -12.22
CA ILE A 87 9.98 9.55 -11.56
C ILE A 87 10.96 10.72 -11.51
N ASP A 88 11.43 11.08 -10.32
CA ASP A 88 12.40 12.16 -10.09
C ASP A 88 13.52 11.70 -9.14
N PRO A 89 14.67 11.24 -9.68
CA PRO A 89 15.82 10.83 -8.87
C PRO A 89 16.74 12.00 -8.48
N PHE A 90 16.48 13.23 -8.97
CA PHE A 90 17.35 14.39 -8.74
C PHE A 90 16.85 15.28 -7.62
N THR A 91 15.54 15.40 -7.46
CA THR A 91 14.92 16.21 -6.39
C THR A 91 14.77 15.34 -5.15
N ARG A 92 15.85 15.26 -4.37
CA ARG A 92 15.81 14.63 -3.04
C ARG A 92 15.00 15.50 -2.10
N GLU A 93 13.97 14.94 -1.47
CA GLU A 93 13.27 15.61 -0.38
C GLU A 93 14.26 16.04 0.70
N SER A 94 14.09 17.26 1.21
CA SER A 94 14.99 17.88 2.18
C SER A 94 15.10 17.08 3.48
N ASN A 95 14.10 16.25 3.79
CA ASN A 95 14.07 15.38 4.96
C ASN A 95 14.48 13.96 4.60
N ARG A 96 15.60 13.51 5.16
CA ARG A 96 16.02 12.11 5.06
C ARG A 96 15.03 11.24 5.83
N PRO A 97 14.44 10.19 5.22
CA PRO A 97 13.49 9.33 5.91
C PRO A 97 14.14 8.62 7.09
N SER A 98 13.35 8.40 8.12
CA SER A 98 13.78 7.74 9.36
C SER A 98 12.86 6.59 9.71
N ALA A 99 13.39 5.64 10.46
CA ALA A 99 12.67 4.50 11.03
C ALA A 99 11.77 4.94 12.20
N SER A 100 10.87 5.90 11.97
CA SER A 100 9.96 6.51 12.98
C SER A 100 8.48 6.30 12.68
N GLN A 101 8.14 5.58 11.62
CA GLN A 101 6.75 5.42 11.19
C GLN A 101 5.93 4.57 12.16
N GLY A 102 4.61 4.70 12.03
CA GLY A 102 3.60 3.92 12.72
C GLY A 102 2.35 3.81 11.85
N VAL A 103 1.30 3.25 12.43
CA VAL A 103 0.01 3.01 11.76
C VAL A 103 -0.60 4.33 11.25
N PRO A 104 -0.99 4.41 9.96
CA PRO A 104 -1.68 5.57 9.40
C PRO A 104 -3.11 5.71 9.94
N LEU A 105 -3.59 6.94 9.90
CA LEU A 105 -4.90 7.38 10.38
C LEU A 105 -5.88 7.51 9.22
N GLY A 106 -7.14 7.17 9.49
CA GLY A 106 -8.25 7.33 8.55
C GLY A 106 -8.52 6.12 7.65
N GLY A 107 -9.61 6.22 6.90
CA GLY A 107 -10.01 5.26 5.87
C GLY A 107 -9.36 5.51 4.52
N MET A 108 -9.49 4.53 3.63
CA MET A 108 -8.96 4.54 2.27
C MET A 108 -9.56 5.68 1.44
N GLY A 109 -8.75 6.33 0.62
CA GLY A 109 -9.22 7.30 -0.36
C GLY A 109 -9.65 8.65 0.21
N SER A 110 -9.46 8.86 1.51
CA SER A 110 -9.90 10.05 2.25
C SER A 110 -8.76 11.06 2.52
N GLY A 111 -7.55 10.75 2.05
CA GLY A 111 -6.30 11.32 2.53
C GLY A 111 -5.88 10.67 3.85
N SER A 112 -4.59 10.72 4.17
CA SER A 112 -4.06 10.06 5.38
C SER A 112 -3.04 10.90 6.12
N ILE A 113 -2.89 10.58 7.40
CA ILE A 113 -1.92 11.18 8.33
C ILE A 113 -1.29 10.00 9.06
N SER A 114 0.02 9.92 9.20
CA SER A 114 0.64 8.86 10.02
C SER A 114 0.96 9.36 11.41
N ARG A 115 0.80 8.48 12.41
CA ARG A 115 1.30 8.72 13.76
C ARG A 115 2.51 7.82 14.00
N GLY A 116 3.69 8.42 14.13
CA GLY A 116 4.92 7.70 14.40
C GLY A 116 4.86 6.94 15.72
N PHE A 117 5.69 5.90 15.87
CA PHE A 117 5.70 5.10 17.11
C PHE A 117 6.10 5.91 18.35
N ARG A 118 6.72 7.09 18.15
CA ARG A 118 7.09 8.05 19.19
C ARG A 118 5.98 9.07 19.47
N GLY A 119 4.86 9.02 18.78
CA GLY A 119 3.65 9.81 19.07
C GLY A 119 3.44 11.01 18.15
N GLU A 120 4.41 11.37 17.32
CA GLU A 120 4.34 12.50 16.39
C GLU A 120 3.40 12.26 15.20
N PHE A 121 2.66 13.29 14.80
CA PHE A 121 1.82 13.27 13.59
C PHE A 121 2.61 13.80 12.40
N LYS A 122 2.80 12.95 11.39
CA LYS A 122 3.68 13.16 10.22
C LYS A 122 3.12 12.46 8.98
N HIS A 123 3.80 12.58 7.84
CA HIS A 123 3.42 11.91 6.58
C HIS A 123 1.99 12.26 6.18
N TRP A 124 1.79 13.52 5.81
CA TRP A 124 0.50 14.07 5.46
C TRP A 124 0.24 13.90 3.97
N GLN A 125 -0.85 13.20 3.63
CA GLN A 125 -1.28 12.89 2.26
C GLN A 125 -2.72 13.34 2.01
N ILE A 126 -3.04 14.58 2.40
CA ILE A 126 -4.38 15.15 2.18
C ILE A 126 -4.59 15.58 0.73
N THR A 127 -3.54 16.13 0.11
CA THR A 127 -3.55 16.53 -1.31
C THR A 127 -3.09 15.36 -2.17
N PRO A 128 -3.84 14.97 -3.21
CA PRO A 128 -3.44 13.87 -4.10
C PRO A 128 -2.04 14.05 -4.69
N GLY A 129 -1.22 13.00 -4.64
CA GLY A 129 0.13 13.00 -5.21
C GLY A 129 1.19 13.78 -4.43
N TYR A 130 0.83 14.35 -3.28
CA TYR A 130 1.73 15.10 -2.42
C TYR A 130 1.82 14.44 -1.04
N CYS A 131 3.04 14.19 -0.58
CA CYS A 131 3.31 13.61 0.73
C CYS A 131 4.27 14.52 1.49
N GLU A 132 3.82 15.06 2.62
CA GLU A 132 4.67 15.87 3.48
C GLU A 132 5.18 15.03 4.65
N MET A 133 6.47 14.72 4.61
CA MET A 133 7.11 13.76 5.51
C MET A 133 7.40 14.33 6.92
N SER A 134 7.43 15.67 7.06
CA SER A 134 7.77 16.33 8.32
C SER A 134 6.70 16.13 9.39
N PRO A 135 7.08 15.95 10.67
CA PRO A 135 6.12 16.01 11.76
C PRO A 135 5.65 17.44 12.01
N VAL A 136 4.37 17.59 12.37
CA VAL A 136 3.82 18.85 12.90
C VAL A 136 3.89 18.78 14.42
N MET A 137 4.97 19.32 15.00
CA MET A 137 5.29 19.11 16.42
C MET A 137 4.28 19.71 17.41
N ALA A 138 3.45 20.67 16.98
CA ALA A 138 2.35 21.21 17.79
C ALA A 138 1.17 20.23 17.92
N ASN A 139 1.09 19.21 17.07
CA ASN A 139 0.05 18.18 17.16
C ASN A 139 0.51 17.12 18.15
N GLN A 140 -0.09 17.10 19.35
CA GLN A 140 0.35 16.22 20.42
C GLN A 140 -0.81 15.76 21.28
N PHE A 141 -0.55 14.67 22.00
CA PHE A 141 -1.25 14.39 23.25
C PHE A 141 -0.34 14.73 24.43
N SER A 142 -0.88 15.35 25.46
CA SER A 142 -0.18 15.67 26.70
C SER A 142 -1.01 15.24 27.91
N ILE A 143 -0.34 14.97 29.02
CA ILE A 143 -0.99 14.55 30.27
C ILE A 143 -0.57 15.47 31.41
N PHE A 144 -1.54 15.81 32.26
CA PHE A 144 -1.38 16.58 33.48
C PHE A 144 -2.02 15.81 34.63
N VAL A 145 -1.26 15.57 35.70
CA VAL A 145 -1.71 14.78 36.85
C VAL A 145 -1.50 15.60 38.12
N SER A 146 -2.54 15.70 38.94
CA SER A 146 -2.48 16.32 40.27
C SER A 146 -2.96 15.33 41.33
N ARG A 147 -2.15 15.11 42.37
CA ARG A 147 -2.45 14.25 43.51
C ARG A 147 -2.41 15.05 44.82
N GLY A 148 -2.74 14.41 45.94
CA GLY A 148 -2.55 15.00 47.26
C GLY A 148 -1.08 15.38 47.53
N GLY A 149 -0.87 16.27 48.49
CA GLY A 149 0.49 16.65 48.93
C GLY A 149 1.32 17.42 47.89
N ASN A 150 0.69 18.22 47.03
CA ASN A 150 1.33 19.05 45.99
C ASN A 150 2.12 18.28 44.90
N LYS A 151 1.89 16.97 44.75
CA LYS A 151 2.48 16.19 43.65
C LYS A 151 1.77 16.53 42.35
N LYS A 152 2.49 17.17 41.43
CA LYS A 152 2.04 17.46 40.06
C LYS A 152 3.00 16.86 39.04
N TYR A 153 2.44 16.28 37.99
CA TYR A 153 3.19 15.76 36.84
C TYR A 153 2.59 16.37 35.57
N ALA A 154 3.43 16.78 34.64
CA ALA A 154 3.02 17.27 33.32
C ALA A 154 4.01 16.76 32.29
N SER A 155 3.54 16.24 31.16
CA SER A 155 4.41 15.83 30.07
C SER A 155 3.68 15.74 28.75
N VAL A 156 4.35 16.11 27.67
CA VAL A 156 3.98 15.71 26.32
C VAL A 156 4.21 14.21 26.19
N LEU A 157 3.23 13.48 25.66
CA LEU A 157 3.29 12.02 25.50
C LEU A 157 4.07 11.61 24.25
N ALA A 158 5.26 12.19 24.07
CA ALA A 158 6.20 11.88 23.01
C ALA A 158 7.64 12.03 23.52
N PRO A 159 8.55 11.08 23.25
CA PRO A 159 9.92 11.14 23.70
C PRO A 159 10.76 11.99 22.74
N GLY A 160 11.55 12.93 23.27
CA GLY A 160 12.60 13.60 22.51
C GLY A 160 12.82 15.08 22.83
N GLN A 161 14.08 15.50 22.72
CA GLN A 161 14.49 16.89 22.56
C GLN A 161 14.05 17.39 21.18
N LEU A 162 13.64 18.66 21.11
CA LEU A 162 13.28 19.37 19.88
C LEU A 162 14.52 19.61 19.00
N ASP A 163 15.16 18.56 18.50
CA ASP A 163 16.34 18.65 17.63
C ASP A 163 15.95 19.39 16.33
N GLY A 164 16.37 20.66 16.24
CA GLY A 164 16.21 21.48 15.03
C GLY A 164 15.16 22.57 15.10
N LEU A 165 14.29 22.62 16.13
CA LEU A 165 13.62 23.87 16.45
C LEU A 165 14.69 24.78 17.06
N LYS A 166 15.14 25.77 16.28
CA LYS A 166 15.81 26.95 16.86
C LYS A 166 15.00 27.34 18.10
N LYS A 167 15.67 27.70 19.21
CA LYS A 167 15.01 28.38 20.34
C LYS A 167 14.42 29.71 19.85
N SER A 168 13.35 29.65 19.05
CA SER A 168 12.62 30.78 18.53
C SER A 168 11.58 31.11 19.58
N SER A 169 11.95 32.06 20.43
CA SER A 169 11.22 32.55 21.61
C SER A 169 10.85 31.49 22.66
N ASP A 170 10.63 31.98 23.89
CA ASP A 170 10.24 31.17 25.05
C ASP A 170 8.72 30.90 25.07
N ASP A 171 7.99 31.41 24.07
CA ASP A 171 6.52 31.45 24.02
C ASP A 171 5.89 30.34 23.14
N GLY A 172 6.72 29.63 22.37
CA GLY A 172 6.30 28.53 21.48
C GLY A 172 6.22 27.17 22.18
N ILE A 173 6.13 26.09 21.40
CA ILE A 173 6.03 24.70 21.91
C ILE A 173 7.29 24.22 22.67
N SER A 174 8.39 24.96 22.59
CA SER A 174 9.60 24.77 23.39
C SER A 174 9.37 24.93 24.88
N SER A 175 8.31 25.65 25.27
CA SER A 175 7.89 25.87 26.67
C SER A 175 7.20 24.65 27.30
N TRP A 176 6.77 23.67 26.51
CA TRP A 176 6.07 22.48 27.00
C TRP A 176 7.04 21.50 27.69
N ASP A 177 6.49 20.59 28.49
CA ASP A 177 7.30 19.59 29.19
C ASP A 177 7.56 18.33 28.31
N TRP A 178 8.67 18.34 27.57
CA TRP A 178 9.14 17.24 26.72
C TRP A 178 10.00 16.19 27.44
N LYS A 179 9.84 16.01 28.76
CA LYS A 179 10.70 15.13 29.57
C LYS A 179 10.37 13.63 29.49
N LEU A 180 9.40 13.20 28.67
CA LEU A 180 9.10 11.77 28.52
C LEU A 180 10.35 11.05 27.97
N LYS A 181 10.89 10.10 28.75
CA LYS A 181 12.06 9.32 28.33
C LYS A 181 11.68 8.23 27.33
N GLY A 182 10.54 7.57 27.56
CA GLY A 182 10.05 6.49 26.72
C GLY A 182 10.65 5.11 27.03
N ASP A 183 11.47 4.99 28.09
CA ASP A 183 12.11 3.71 28.48
C ASP A 183 11.12 2.71 29.07
N ARG A 184 10.04 3.20 29.68
CA ARG A 184 8.92 2.41 30.20
C ARG A 184 7.64 2.66 29.40
N SER A 185 7.80 3.10 28.16
CA SER A 185 6.68 3.34 27.26
C SER A 185 6.89 2.57 25.96
N THR A 186 5.83 1.95 25.46
CA THR A 186 5.90 1.04 24.31
C THR A 186 4.75 1.27 23.35
N TYR A 187 5.08 1.36 22.07
CA TYR A 187 4.14 1.36 20.97
C TYR A 187 3.89 -0.07 20.49
N HIS A 188 2.66 -0.37 20.16
CA HIS A 188 2.20 -1.64 19.63
C HIS A 188 1.35 -1.38 18.39
N ALA A 189 1.49 -2.18 17.34
CA ALA A 189 0.71 -2.03 16.12
C ALA A 189 0.19 -3.35 15.56
N LEU A 190 -1.09 -3.31 15.23
CA LEU A 190 -1.78 -4.33 14.46
C LEU A 190 -2.83 -3.60 13.62
N PHE A 191 -2.41 -3.14 12.45
CA PHE A 191 -3.24 -2.34 11.54
C PHE A 191 -4.65 -2.95 11.41
N PRO A 192 -5.73 -2.14 11.49
CA PRO A 192 -5.75 -0.67 11.49
C PRO A 192 -5.66 -0.01 12.88
N ARG A 193 -5.29 -0.78 13.92
CA ARG A 193 -5.19 -0.30 15.30
C ARG A 193 -3.74 -0.18 15.76
N ALA A 194 -3.52 0.71 16.72
CA ALA A 194 -2.27 0.82 17.44
C ALA A 194 -2.52 1.15 18.92
N TRP A 195 -1.56 0.81 19.78
CA TRP A 195 -1.59 1.10 21.20
C TRP A 195 -0.28 1.77 21.61
N THR A 196 -0.35 2.78 22.47
CA THR A 196 0.82 3.29 23.19
C THR A 196 0.58 3.12 24.68
N VAL A 197 1.38 2.27 25.31
CA VAL A 197 1.35 2.02 26.76
C VAL A 197 2.43 2.86 27.43
N TYR A 198 2.05 3.63 28.44
CA TYR A 198 2.95 4.38 29.32
C TYR A 198 2.90 3.76 30.72
N ASP A 199 3.95 3.04 31.09
CA ASP A 199 4.03 2.29 32.35
C ASP A 199 4.72 3.12 33.45
N GLY A 200 3.93 3.98 34.12
CA GLY A 200 4.43 4.82 35.20
C GLY A 200 5.20 6.06 34.73
N GLU A 201 4.88 6.58 33.54
CA GLU A 201 5.47 7.79 32.96
C GLU A 201 4.36 8.75 32.49
N PRO A 202 4.36 10.03 32.90
CA PRO A 202 5.30 10.69 33.82
C PRO A 202 5.04 10.40 35.31
N ASP A 203 3.85 9.93 35.68
CA ASP A 203 3.48 9.60 37.06
C ASP A 203 3.71 8.10 37.37
N PRO A 204 4.61 7.74 38.31
CA PRO A 204 4.92 6.35 38.64
C PRO A 204 3.71 5.51 39.09
N GLU A 205 2.70 6.15 39.68
CA GLU A 205 1.51 5.50 40.22
C GLU A 205 0.35 5.43 39.21
N LEU A 206 0.53 5.90 37.97
CA LEU A 206 -0.47 5.86 36.91
C LEU A 206 -0.02 4.97 35.75
N LYS A 207 -0.90 4.08 35.30
CA LYS A 207 -0.74 3.33 34.05
C LYS A 207 -1.68 3.89 33.01
N VAL A 208 -1.16 4.13 31.81
CA VAL A 208 -1.92 4.73 30.72
C VAL A 208 -1.77 3.86 29.48
N SER A 209 -2.87 3.60 28.78
CA SER A 209 -2.87 3.03 27.44
C SER A 209 -3.66 3.93 26.51
N CYS A 210 -3.05 4.35 25.40
CA CYS A 210 -3.73 5.06 24.31
C CYS A 210 -3.98 4.08 23.18
N ARG A 211 -5.23 3.80 22.86
CA ARG A 211 -5.65 2.97 21.73
C ARG A 211 -6.09 3.85 20.59
N GLN A 212 -5.49 3.66 19.42
CA GLN A 212 -5.78 4.38 18.19
C GLN A 212 -6.56 3.47 17.25
N ILE A 213 -7.70 3.93 16.75
CA ILE A 213 -8.64 3.13 15.97
C ILE A 213 -9.06 3.91 14.72
N SER A 214 -8.72 3.39 13.54
CA SER A 214 -9.20 3.87 12.25
C SER A 214 -10.22 2.90 11.68
N PRO A 215 -11.27 3.37 10.97
CA PRO A 215 -12.24 2.49 10.34
C PRO A 215 -11.64 1.89 9.07
N PHE A 216 -11.15 0.65 9.17
CA PHE A 216 -10.79 -0.20 8.04
C PHE A 216 -11.39 -1.58 8.29
N ILE A 217 -12.44 -1.89 7.56
CA ILE A 217 -13.28 -3.06 7.77
C ILE A 217 -13.51 -3.71 6.39
N PRO A 218 -12.92 -4.90 6.13
CA PRO A 218 -13.11 -5.63 4.88
C PRO A 218 -14.59 -5.78 4.52
N HIS A 219 -14.89 -5.66 3.23
CA HIS A 219 -16.23 -5.65 2.62
C HIS A 219 -17.18 -4.54 3.09
N ASN A 220 -16.72 -3.61 3.93
CA ASN A 220 -17.45 -2.40 4.27
C ASN A 220 -16.90 -1.20 3.48
N TYR A 221 -17.67 -0.73 2.50
CA TYR A 221 -17.27 0.34 1.57
C TYR A 221 -17.69 1.75 2.01
N GLN A 222 -18.34 1.88 3.16
CA GLN A 222 -18.72 3.18 3.75
C GLN A 222 -17.71 3.55 4.83
N GLU A 223 -17.67 2.80 5.93
CA GLU A 223 -16.80 3.04 7.08
C GLU A 223 -15.33 3.07 6.65
N SER A 224 -14.90 2.15 5.78
CA SER A 224 -13.52 2.10 5.28
C SER A 224 -13.12 3.29 4.41
N SER A 225 -14.04 4.20 4.07
CA SER A 225 -13.76 5.43 3.35
C SER A 225 -13.65 6.66 4.25
N LEU A 226 -13.89 6.53 5.56
CA LEU A 226 -14.10 7.70 6.43
C LEU A 226 -12.80 8.35 6.90
N PRO A 227 -12.63 9.68 6.73
CA PRO A 227 -11.46 10.43 7.20
C PRO A 227 -11.53 10.73 8.71
N THR A 228 -11.47 9.69 9.54
CA THR A 228 -11.60 9.82 11.00
C THR A 228 -10.81 8.77 11.76
N THR A 229 -10.46 9.07 13.01
CA THR A 229 -9.74 8.19 13.93
C THR A 229 -10.13 8.50 15.37
N VAL A 230 -10.24 7.47 16.20
CA VAL A 230 -10.52 7.58 17.64
C VAL A 230 -9.28 7.23 18.46
N PHE A 231 -9.08 7.96 19.56
CA PHE A 231 -8.03 7.74 20.55
C PHE A 231 -8.67 7.47 21.92
N VAL A 232 -8.64 6.22 22.38
CA VAL A 232 -9.21 5.80 23.65
C VAL A 232 -8.10 5.66 24.69
N TYR A 233 -8.16 6.47 25.74
CA TYR A 233 -7.23 6.43 26.86
C TYR A 233 -7.79 5.65 28.02
N THR A 234 -7.18 4.51 28.34
CA THR A 234 -7.44 3.76 29.57
C THR A 234 -6.46 4.22 30.66
N LEU A 235 -6.99 4.73 31.76
CA LEU A 235 -6.25 5.25 32.92
C LEU A 235 -6.44 4.32 34.11
N VAL A 236 -5.36 3.88 34.74
CA VAL A 236 -5.40 3.05 35.95
C VAL A 236 -4.53 3.64 37.04
N ASN A 237 -5.15 4.06 38.14
CA ASN A 237 -4.46 4.61 39.29
C ASN A 237 -4.06 3.49 40.24
N THR A 238 -2.76 3.22 40.34
CA THR A 238 -2.21 2.21 41.27
C THR A 238 -1.82 2.79 42.63
N GLY A 239 -1.88 4.11 42.78
CA GLY A 239 -1.54 4.83 44.00
C GLY A 239 -2.66 4.79 45.05
N LYS A 240 -2.31 5.26 46.25
CA LYS A 240 -3.22 5.31 47.42
C LYS A 240 -4.10 6.57 47.45
N GLU A 241 -3.79 7.56 46.64
CA GLU A 241 -4.48 8.84 46.58
C GLU A 241 -5.25 8.97 45.27
N ARG A 242 -6.41 9.64 45.31
CA ARG A 242 -7.14 10.02 44.09
C ARG A 242 -6.28 10.94 43.23
N ALA A 243 -6.34 10.76 41.92
CA ALA A 243 -5.60 11.58 40.96
C ALA A 243 -6.57 12.35 40.07
N LYS A 244 -6.40 13.68 39.96
CA LYS A 244 -7.01 14.44 38.87
C LYS A 244 -6.12 14.28 37.64
N VAL A 245 -6.64 13.66 36.60
CA VAL A 245 -5.92 13.43 35.34
C VAL A 245 -6.59 14.24 34.24
N SER A 246 -5.82 15.08 33.57
CA SER A 246 -6.25 15.86 32.42
C SER A 246 -5.42 15.45 31.21
N LEU A 247 -6.10 14.98 30.17
CA LEU A 247 -5.50 14.71 28.87
C LEU A 247 -5.80 15.87 27.94
N LEU A 248 -4.80 16.27 27.16
CA LEU A 248 -4.87 17.39 26.24
C LEU A 248 -4.52 16.91 24.84
N MET A 249 -5.41 17.16 23.89
CA MET A 249 -5.13 17.05 22.46
C MET A 249 -4.91 18.43 21.88
N THR A 250 -3.75 18.67 21.26
CA THR A 250 -3.45 19.91 20.54
C THR A 250 -3.37 19.63 19.04
N TRP A 251 -3.80 20.60 18.23
CA TRP A 251 -3.78 20.48 16.77
C TRP A 251 -3.52 21.84 16.12
N ALA A 252 -2.49 21.91 15.27
CA ALA A 252 -2.25 23.05 14.41
C ALA A 252 -3.23 23.04 13.23
N ASN A 253 -3.67 24.23 12.82
CA ASN A 253 -4.45 24.39 11.59
C ASN A 253 -3.53 24.24 10.36
N SER A 254 -3.16 23.00 10.04
CA SER A 254 -2.18 22.65 9.02
C SER A 254 -2.51 21.31 8.37
N ILE A 255 -2.10 21.15 7.11
CA ILE A 255 -2.05 19.87 6.39
C ILE A 255 -0.59 19.37 6.25
N GLY A 256 0.32 19.83 7.11
CA GLY A 256 1.75 19.54 7.09
C GLY A 256 2.61 20.66 6.49
N GLY A 257 3.93 20.54 6.69
CA GLY A 257 4.91 21.36 5.98
C GLY A 257 4.80 22.83 6.35
N LEU A 258 4.79 23.73 5.37
CA LEU A 258 4.61 25.17 5.59
C LEU A 258 3.17 25.63 5.40
N SER A 259 2.19 24.72 5.33
CA SER A 259 0.81 25.07 4.97
C SER A 259 0.16 26.03 5.97
N HIS A 260 0.54 25.94 7.25
CA HIS A 260 0.02 26.80 8.32
C HIS A 260 0.46 28.27 8.18
N HIS A 261 1.54 28.56 7.46
CA HIS A 261 2.03 29.94 7.26
C HIS A 261 1.27 30.70 6.17
N THR A 262 0.31 30.07 5.49
CA THR A 262 -0.35 30.69 4.33
C THR A 262 -1.39 31.74 4.70
N GLY A 263 -1.80 31.81 5.98
CA GLY A 263 -2.72 32.81 6.50
C GLY A 263 -4.19 32.54 6.13
N GLY A 264 -5.10 33.25 6.81
CA GLY A 264 -6.54 33.14 6.61
C GLY A 264 -7.17 31.88 7.23
N HIS A 265 -6.49 31.24 8.17
CA HIS A 265 -6.99 30.08 8.90
C HIS A 265 -7.85 30.54 10.08
N VAL A 266 -8.99 29.87 10.32
CA VAL A 266 -9.87 30.18 11.46
C VAL A 266 -10.22 28.91 12.22
N ASN A 267 -10.43 29.04 13.53
CA ASN A 267 -10.89 27.96 14.39
C ASN A 267 -12.22 28.38 15.03
N GLU A 268 -13.11 27.42 15.28
CA GLU A 268 -14.38 27.64 15.95
C GLU A 268 -14.64 26.53 16.99
N PRO A 269 -15.02 26.86 18.23
CA PRO A 269 -15.47 25.87 19.19
C PRO A 269 -16.85 25.35 18.81
N PHE A 270 -17.17 24.13 19.23
CA PHE A 270 -18.53 23.61 19.13
C PHE A 270 -18.88 22.72 20.32
N ILE A 271 -20.17 22.73 20.66
CA ILE A 271 -20.82 21.72 21.49
C ILE A 271 -21.75 20.95 20.56
N GLY A 272 -21.47 19.67 20.43
CA GLY A 272 -22.20 18.73 19.61
C GLY A 272 -23.26 17.95 20.39
N GLU A 273 -23.87 16.99 19.71
CA GLU A 273 -24.80 16.05 20.33
C GLU A 273 -24.07 15.02 21.21
N ASN A 274 -24.80 14.36 22.11
CA ASN A 274 -24.31 13.25 22.94
C ASN A 274 -23.05 13.57 23.77
N GLY A 275 -22.90 14.81 24.21
CA GLY A 275 -21.76 15.25 25.03
C GLY A 275 -20.46 15.42 24.24
N VAL A 276 -20.49 15.38 22.90
CA VAL A 276 -19.28 15.58 22.09
C VAL A 276 -18.98 17.07 21.95
N SER A 277 -17.83 17.51 22.46
CA SER A 277 -17.41 18.91 22.39
C SER A 277 -15.99 19.03 21.85
N GLY A 278 -15.70 20.10 21.11
CA GLY A 278 -14.43 20.20 20.39
C GLY A 278 -14.20 21.53 19.68
N VAL A 279 -13.24 21.52 18.77
CA VAL A 279 -12.88 22.67 17.92
C VAL A 279 -12.83 22.22 16.46
N LEU A 280 -13.50 22.97 15.57
CA LEU A 280 -13.41 22.85 14.13
C LEU A 280 -12.38 23.87 13.62
N LEU A 281 -11.40 23.40 12.87
CA LEU A 281 -10.33 24.20 12.28
C LEU A 281 -10.58 24.27 10.76
N HIS A 282 -10.70 25.48 10.24
CA HIS A 282 -10.87 25.75 8.82
C HIS A 282 -9.52 26.10 8.20
N HIS A 283 -8.97 25.17 7.43
CA HIS A 283 -7.69 25.32 6.75
C HIS A 283 -7.88 25.82 5.33
N LYS A 284 -7.29 26.97 5.02
CA LYS A 284 -7.24 27.53 3.68
C LYS A 284 -5.99 27.04 2.97
N THR A 285 -6.15 26.23 1.94
CA THR A 285 -5.01 25.72 1.17
C THR A 285 -4.54 26.72 0.12
N ALA A 286 -3.23 26.74 -0.16
CA ALA A 286 -2.64 27.54 -1.22
C ALA A 286 -2.80 26.90 -2.62
N ASN A 287 -2.35 27.62 -3.67
CA ASN A 287 -2.24 27.11 -5.04
C ASN A 287 -3.55 26.60 -5.65
N ASN A 288 -4.68 27.23 -5.30
CA ASN A 288 -6.03 26.83 -5.74
C ASN A 288 -6.40 25.37 -5.40
N ASN A 289 -5.77 24.77 -4.38
CA ASN A 289 -6.22 23.51 -3.81
C ASN A 289 -7.54 23.73 -3.05
N PRO A 290 -8.39 22.70 -2.91
CA PRO A 290 -9.61 22.79 -2.11
C PRO A 290 -9.33 22.94 -0.62
N PRO A 291 -10.11 23.74 0.12
CA PRO A 291 -9.96 23.90 1.56
C PRO A 291 -10.21 22.58 2.31
N VAL A 292 -9.66 22.51 3.52
CA VAL A 292 -9.75 21.33 4.40
C VAL A 292 -10.30 21.80 5.74
N THR A 293 -11.21 21.05 6.34
CA THR A 293 -11.61 21.28 7.74
C THR A 293 -11.16 20.12 8.62
N PHE A 294 -10.70 20.40 9.84
CA PHE A 294 -10.36 19.40 10.84
C PHE A 294 -11.26 19.56 12.05
N ALA A 295 -11.71 18.48 12.66
CA ALA A 295 -12.38 18.52 13.95
C ALA A 295 -11.58 17.66 14.94
N ILE A 296 -11.18 18.27 16.05
CA ILE A 296 -10.70 17.55 17.24
C ILE A 296 -11.76 17.64 18.32
N ALA A 297 -12.09 16.53 18.95
CA ALA A 297 -13.16 16.47 19.94
C ALA A 297 -12.92 15.42 21.02
N ALA A 298 -13.62 15.56 22.13
CA ALA A 298 -13.71 14.58 23.20
C ALA A 298 -15.17 14.39 23.66
N CYS A 299 -15.46 13.27 24.30
CA CYS A 299 -16.78 12.98 24.85
C CYS A 299 -16.86 13.38 26.34
N GLU A 300 -17.69 14.37 26.67
CA GLU A 300 -18.08 14.72 28.03
C GLU A 300 -19.06 13.67 28.57
N ASN A 301 -18.89 13.25 29.82
CA ASN A 301 -19.79 12.33 30.51
C ASN A 301 -19.76 12.62 32.02
N GLN A 302 -20.47 11.83 32.83
CA GLN A 302 -20.57 12.05 34.28
C GLN A 302 -19.21 12.11 35.01
N ASN A 303 -18.18 11.46 34.48
CA ASN A 303 -16.85 11.37 35.07
C ASN A 303 -15.79 12.19 34.32
N VAL A 304 -16.09 12.67 33.12
CA VAL A 304 -15.15 13.36 32.23
C VAL A 304 -15.70 14.73 31.87
N ASN A 305 -15.00 15.78 32.29
CA ASN A 305 -15.30 17.17 31.93
C ASN A 305 -14.46 17.60 30.73
N VAL A 306 -15.09 18.18 29.70
CA VAL A 306 -14.41 18.64 28.48
C VAL A 306 -14.38 20.17 28.43
N THR A 307 -13.22 20.73 28.14
CA THR A 307 -13.01 22.17 27.95
C THR A 307 -12.11 22.40 26.74
N VAL A 308 -12.24 23.56 26.09
CA VAL A 308 -11.51 23.86 24.85
C VAL A 308 -10.77 25.19 24.94
N LEU A 309 -9.67 25.29 24.19
CA LEU A 309 -9.04 26.55 23.83
C LEU A 309 -9.10 26.68 22.31
N PRO A 310 -10.01 27.50 21.75
CA PRO A 310 -10.26 27.56 20.31
C PRO A 310 -9.03 28.00 19.51
N VAL A 311 -8.25 28.93 20.06
CA VAL A 311 -7.07 29.48 19.41
C VAL A 311 -5.95 29.73 20.41
N PHE A 312 -4.75 29.25 20.09
CA PHE A 312 -3.48 29.72 20.65
C PHE A 312 -2.44 29.74 19.53
N GLY A 313 -1.44 30.62 19.64
CA GLY A 313 -0.37 30.72 18.65
C GLY A 313 0.99 30.31 19.17
N LEU A 314 1.94 30.19 18.25
CA LEU A 314 3.31 29.75 18.53
C LEU A 314 4.32 30.90 18.62
N SER A 315 3.86 32.15 18.48
CA SER A 315 4.65 33.38 18.56
C SER A 315 4.20 34.25 19.74
N GLY A 316 5.09 35.10 20.25
CA GLY A 316 4.77 36.04 21.33
C GLY A 316 3.80 37.18 20.95
N GLU A 317 3.44 37.29 19.67
CA GLU A 317 2.45 38.26 19.16
C GLU A 317 1.01 37.72 19.24
N SER A 318 0.84 36.46 19.65
CA SER A 318 -0.46 35.81 19.78
C SER A 318 -1.20 36.26 21.04
N SER A 319 -2.53 36.37 20.99
CA SER A 319 -3.35 36.74 22.16
C SER A 319 -3.27 35.74 23.31
N VAL A 320 -3.12 34.45 22.97
CA VAL A 320 -2.77 33.37 23.88
C VAL A 320 -1.65 32.57 23.24
N THR A 321 -0.54 32.44 23.94
CA THR A 321 0.66 31.73 23.48
C THR A 321 0.62 30.26 23.88
N ALA A 322 1.45 29.43 23.22
CA ALA A 322 1.61 28.03 23.58
C ALA A 322 2.12 27.85 25.02
N LYS A 323 2.91 28.81 25.54
CA LYS A 323 3.38 28.87 26.93
C LYS A 323 2.25 29.13 27.92
N GLU A 324 1.39 30.11 27.65
CA GLU A 324 0.24 30.44 28.52
C GLU A 324 -0.79 29.31 28.55
N MET A 325 -1.06 28.70 27.40
CA MET A 325 -1.90 27.50 27.31
C MET A 325 -1.34 26.37 28.19
N TRP A 326 -0.03 26.08 28.08
CA TRP A 326 0.62 25.07 28.90
C TRP A 326 0.56 25.39 30.40
N GLY A 327 0.81 26.65 30.76
CA GLY A 327 0.72 27.15 32.14
C GLY A 327 -0.67 26.96 32.74
N THR A 328 -1.71 27.29 31.98
CA THR A 328 -3.12 27.09 32.36
C THR A 328 -3.40 25.61 32.65
N MET A 329 -2.92 24.71 31.79
CA MET A 329 -3.09 23.28 31.97
C MET A 329 -2.32 22.71 33.18
N VAL A 330 -1.12 23.21 33.47
CA VAL A 330 -0.35 22.84 34.69
C VAL A 330 -1.04 23.33 35.97
N GLN A 331 -1.66 24.51 35.91
CA GLN A 331 -2.35 25.10 37.05
C GLN A 331 -3.68 24.41 37.32
N ASP A 332 -4.55 24.37 36.31
CA ASP A 332 -5.98 24.06 36.45
C ASP A 332 -6.36 22.71 35.83
N GLY A 333 -5.63 22.25 34.81
CA GLY A 333 -5.93 21.04 34.04
C GLY A 333 -7.10 21.19 33.05
N SER A 334 -7.69 22.37 32.96
CA SER A 334 -8.85 22.68 32.12
C SER A 334 -8.84 24.14 31.71
N PHE A 335 -9.59 24.47 30.65
CA PHE A 335 -9.79 25.84 30.20
C PHE A 335 -11.13 26.41 30.70
N ASP A 336 -11.34 27.72 30.52
CA ASP A 336 -12.62 28.35 30.81
C ASP A 336 -13.74 27.75 29.92
N ARG A 337 -14.91 27.49 30.51
CA ARG A 337 -16.08 27.02 29.74
C ARG A 337 -16.65 28.11 28.84
N ASP A 338 -16.42 29.39 29.15
CA ASP A 338 -16.87 30.51 28.32
C ASP A 338 -16.18 30.52 26.94
N ASN A 339 -15.07 29.79 26.77
CA ASN A 339 -14.44 29.60 25.47
C ASN A 339 -15.36 28.96 24.42
N PHE A 340 -16.40 28.22 24.83
CA PHE A 340 -17.41 27.71 23.88
C PHE A 340 -18.26 28.82 23.25
N ASN A 341 -18.33 29.99 23.89
CA ASN A 341 -19.09 31.15 23.41
C ASN A 341 -18.24 32.10 22.55
N ALA A 342 -16.95 31.81 22.34
CA ALA A 342 -16.03 32.70 21.63
C ALA A 342 -16.33 32.87 20.12
N GLY A 343 -17.14 31.98 19.53
CA GLY A 343 -17.45 31.99 18.10
C GLY A 343 -16.24 31.69 17.22
N VAL A 344 -16.31 32.08 15.94
CA VAL A 344 -15.21 31.88 14.98
C VAL A 344 -14.06 32.84 15.30
N SER A 345 -12.83 32.34 15.36
CA SER A 345 -11.64 33.15 15.62
C SER A 345 -11.38 34.15 14.49
N MET A 346 -10.57 35.16 14.78
CA MET A 346 -10.00 36.00 13.73
C MET A 346 -9.14 35.16 12.78
N PRO A 347 -9.12 35.46 11.46
CA PRO A 347 -8.24 34.78 10.52
C PRO A 347 -6.76 34.99 10.86
N SER A 348 -5.95 33.94 10.75
CA SER A 348 -4.50 34.02 10.99
C SER A 348 -3.78 34.92 9.98
N SER A 349 -2.71 35.58 10.41
CA SER A 349 -1.85 36.35 9.50
C SER A 349 -0.93 35.44 8.68
N LEU A 350 -0.33 35.98 7.62
CA LEU A 350 0.72 35.29 6.87
C LEU A 350 1.93 35.04 7.79
N GLY A 351 2.44 33.81 7.81
CA GLY A 351 3.56 33.42 8.68
C GLY A 351 3.17 33.01 10.10
N ASP A 352 1.93 33.24 10.52
CA ASP A 352 1.45 32.82 11.84
C ASP A 352 1.01 31.36 11.83
N THR A 353 1.25 30.66 12.94
CA THR A 353 0.69 29.33 13.19
C THR A 353 -0.36 29.41 14.29
N VAL A 354 -1.62 29.13 13.94
CA VAL A 354 -2.73 29.02 14.90
C VAL A 354 -3.05 27.56 15.18
N CYS A 355 -3.28 27.26 16.45
CA CYS A 355 -3.56 25.92 16.97
C CYS A 355 -4.84 25.93 17.83
N ALA A 356 -5.43 24.76 18.01
CA ALA A 356 -6.56 24.52 18.91
C ALA A 356 -6.18 23.47 19.96
N ALA A 357 -6.86 23.50 21.11
CA ALA A 357 -6.70 22.49 22.15
C ALA A 357 -8.05 22.01 22.70
N VAL A 358 -8.14 20.71 22.97
CA VAL A 358 -9.27 20.06 23.66
C VAL A 358 -8.71 19.34 24.89
N SER A 359 -9.18 19.71 26.07
CA SER A 359 -8.84 19.07 27.34
C SER A 359 -10.01 18.22 27.83
N ALA A 360 -9.73 16.99 28.25
CA ALA A 360 -10.66 16.12 28.94
C ALA A 360 -10.09 15.72 30.30
N SER A 361 -10.80 16.07 31.37
CA SER A 361 -10.35 15.93 32.76
C SER A 361 -11.25 14.98 33.54
N THR A 362 -10.64 14.13 34.37
CA THR A 362 -11.34 13.16 35.20
C THR A 362 -10.65 12.96 36.56
N TRP A 363 -11.39 12.45 37.53
CA TRP A 363 -10.84 11.96 38.80
C TRP A 363 -10.74 10.44 38.74
N VAL A 364 -9.55 9.91 39.01
CA VAL A 364 -9.31 8.47 39.11
C VAL A 364 -9.05 8.12 40.57
N GLU A 365 -10.00 7.44 41.18
CA GLU A 365 -9.93 7.00 42.58
C GLU A 365 -8.73 6.06 42.82
N PRO A 366 -8.27 5.88 44.08
CA PRO A 366 -7.24 4.90 44.42
C PRO A 366 -7.62 3.50 43.93
N HIS A 367 -6.73 2.83 43.21
CA HIS A 367 -7.00 1.53 42.56
C HIS A 367 -8.16 1.56 41.54
N GLY A 368 -8.64 2.75 41.18
CA GLY A 368 -9.69 2.98 40.21
C GLY A 368 -9.18 3.01 38.78
N ARG A 369 -10.14 2.97 37.86
CA ARG A 369 -9.93 3.00 36.41
C ARG A 369 -10.92 3.91 35.72
N CYS A 370 -10.49 4.58 34.66
CA CYS A 370 -11.32 5.48 33.88
C CYS A 370 -10.94 5.44 32.40
N THR A 371 -11.90 5.70 31.52
CA THR A 371 -11.69 5.81 30.07
C THR A 371 -11.97 7.24 29.63
N VAL A 372 -11.07 7.82 28.84
CA VAL A 372 -11.23 9.14 28.20
C VAL A 372 -11.08 8.97 26.70
N VAL A 373 -12.01 9.51 25.91
CA VAL A 373 -12.05 9.28 24.46
C VAL A 373 -11.92 10.60 23.71
N PHE A 374 -10.97 10.65 22.78
CA PHE A 374 -10.79 11.73 21.80
C PHE A 374 -11.01 11.20 20.39
N ALA A 375 -11.30 12.09 19.46
CA ALA A 375 -11.33 11.76 18.04
C ALA A 375 -10.80 12.91 17.19
N LEU A 376 -10.27 12.54 16.03
CA LEU A 376 -9.83 13.41 14.96
C LEU A 376 -10.62 13.07 13.70
N ALA A 377 -11.19 14.06 13.05
CA ALA A 377 -11.72 13.93 11.71
C ALA A 377 -11.21 15.04 10.80
N TRP A 378 -11.11 14.79 9.50
CA TRP A 378 -10.85 15.81 8.50
C TRP A 378 -11.85 15.72 7.34
N SER A 379 -12.24 16.85 6.77
CA SER A 379 -13.07 16.91 5.58
C SER A 379 -12.31 17.63 4.48
N SER A 380 -11.96 16.89 3.43
CA SER A 380 -11.41 17.38 2.18
C SER A 380 -12.28 16.81 1.04
N PRO A 381 -13.48 17.39 0.81
CA PRO A 381 -14.49 16.74 -0.01
C PRO A 381 -14.11 16.67 -1.49
N LYS A 382 -13.33 17.63 -1.97
CA LYS A 382 -12.90 17.73 -3.37
C LYS A 382 -11.46 17.22 -3.53
N VAL A 383 -11.25 16.34 -4.51
CA VAL A 383 -9.95 15.89 -5.03
C VAL A 383 -9.69 16.66 -6.30
N LYS A 384 -8.63 17.48 -6.34
CA LYS A 384 -8.25 18.25 -7.53
C LYS A 384 -6.92 17.75 -8.09
N PHE A 385 -6.92 17.33 -9.34
CA PHE A 385 -5.71 16.95 -10.08
C PHE A 385 -5.15 18.15 -10.85
N LYS A 386 -3.84 18.14 -11.16
CA LYS A 386 -3.13 19.29 -11.71
C LYS A 386 -3.59 19.71 -13.11
N LYS A 387 -4.09 18.78 -13.92
CA LYS A 387 -4.64 19.08 -15.27
C LYS A 387 -6.14 19.37 -15.26
N GLY A 388 -6.74 19.64 -14.09
CA GLY A 388 -8.02 20.33 -13.98
C GLY A 388 -9.22 19.47 -13.54
N SER A 389 -9.12 18.14 -13.56
CA SER A 389 -10.23 17.29 -13.09
C SER A 389 -10.41 17.45 -11.58
N THR A 390 -11.66 17.71 -11.17
CA THR A 390 -12.04 17.77 -9.76
C THR A 390 -13.18 16.80 -9.52
N TYR A 391 -13.03 15.95 -8.50
CA TYR A 391 -13.98 14.91 -8.12
C TYR A 391 -14.33 15.01 -6.64
N TYR A 392 -15.45 14.41 -6.24
CA TYR A 392 -15.79 14.25 -4.84
C TYR A 392 -15.22 12.94 -4.27
N ARG A 393 -14.66 12.99 -3.05
CA ARG A 393 -14.20 11.79 -2.33
C ARG A 393 -15.39 10.92 -1.93
N ARG A 394 -15.22 9.59 -1.91
CA ARG A 394 -16.28 8.61 -1.63
C ARG A 394 -17.07 8.92 -0.35
N TYR A 395 -16.40 9.34 0.73
CA TYR A 395 -17.07 9.61 2.00
C TYR A 395 -18.15 10.72 1.91
N THR A 396 -18.08 11.61 0.91
CA THR A 396 -19.06 12.69 0.75
C THR A 396 -20.43 12.16 0.35
N LYS A 397 -20.53 10.93 -0.17
CA LYS A 397 -21.81 10.25 -0.39
C LYS A 397 -22.60 10.08 0.90
N PHE A 398 -21.91 9.94 2.04
CA PHE A 398 -22.51 9.68 3.35
C PHE A 398 -22.58 10.93 4.24
N TYR A 399 -21.58 11.84 4.14
CA TYR A 399 -21.47 13.02 5.00
C TYR A 399 -21.61 14.36 4.27
N GLY A 400 -21.89 14.35 2.96
CA GLY A 400 -22.00 15.53 2.13
C GLY A 400 -20.67 16.30 1.98
N THR A 401 -20.78 17.56 1.57
CA THR A 401 -19.64 18.44 1.23
C THR A 401 -19.58 19.70 2.11
N SER A 402 -20.33 19.72 3.21
CA SER A 402 -20.38 20.86 4.13
C SER A 402 -19.02 21.14 4.74
N LEU A 403 -18.72 22.42 4.98
CA LEU A 403 -17.53 22.83 5.75
C LEU A 403 -17.55 22.25 7.17
N ARG A 404 -18.74 21.94 7.72
CA ARG A 404 -18.91 21.30 9.02
C ARG A 404 -18.91 19.77 8.98
N SER A 405 -18.71 19.11 7.83
CA SER A 405 -18.75 17.64 7.75
C SER A 405 -17.75 16.95 8.68
N ALA A 406 -16.60 17.59 8.99
CA ALA A 406 -15.65 17.08 9.98
C ALA A 406 -16.27 16.96 11.40
N VAL A 407 -17.20 17.84 11.77
CA VAL A 407 -17.92 17.77 13.06
C VAL A 407 -18.82 16.54 13.10
N TYR A 408 -19.58 16.29 12.03
CA TYR A 408 -20.45 15.12 11.95
C TYR A 408 -19.65 13.81 11.98
N LEU A 409 -18.51 13.78 11.26
CA LEU A 409 -17.59 12.64 11.26
C LEU A 409 -17.00 12.36 12.65
N VAL A 410 -16.57 13.39 13.39
CA VAL A 410 -15.97 13.22 14.72
C VAL A 410 -17.01 12.78 15.76
N GLN A 411 -18.24 13.28 15.65
CA GLN A 411 -19.36 12.85 16.49
C GLN A 411 -19.69 11.38 16.26
N ASP A 412 -19.87 10.98 15.00
CA ASP A 412 -20.16 9.60 14.65
C ASP A 412 -19.04 8.66 15.06
N ALA A 413 -17.78 9.06 14.88
CA ALA A 413 -16.63 8.26 15.28
C ALA A 413 -16.63 7.96 16.78
N LEU A 414 -16.89 8.97 17.62
CA LEU A 414 -16.98 8.80 19.08
C LEU A 414 -18.14 7.89 19.51
N MET A 415 -19.19 7.77 18.70
CA MET A 415 -20.33 6.89 18.98
C MET A 415 -20.16 5.47 18.40
N LYS A 416 -19.40 5.31 17.32
CA LYS A 416 -19.33 4.06 16.54
C LYS A 416 -18.04 3.25 16.72
N TYR A 417 -16.97 3.82 17.30
CA TYR A 417 -15.67 3.14 17.34
C TYR A 417 -15.68 1.75 17.96
N LYS A 418 -16.52 1.50 18.98
CA LYS A 418 -16.64 0.16 19.59
C LYS A 418 -17.15 -0.88 18.59
N HIS A 419 -18.10 -0.49 17.74
CA HIS A 419 -18.58 -1.36 16.66
C HIS A 419 -17.49 -1.59 15.61
N TRP A 420 -16.65 -0.59 15.33
CA TRP A 420 -15.50 -0.77 14.44
C TRP A 420 -14.50 -1.76 15.04
N GLU A 421 -14.19 -1.67 16.33
CA GLU A 421 -13.31 -2.62 17.01
C GLU A 421 -13.85 -4.05 16.93
N GLU A 422 -15.11 -4.28 17.26
CA GLU A 422 -15.76 -5.59 17.15
C GLU A 422 -15.66 -6.15 15.72
N ALA A 423 -15.91 -5.31 14.71
CA ALA A 423 -15.79 -5.69 13.31
C ALA A 423 -14.33 -6.01 12.94
N ILE A 424 -13.38 -5.21 13.40
CA ILE A 424 -11.95 -5.40 13.17
C ILE A 424 -11.47 -6.72 13.78
N ASP A 425 -11.77 -6.95 15.05
CA ASP A 425 -11.43 -8.18 15.75
C ASP A 425 -12.02 -9.40 15.05
N LYS A 426 -13.27 -9.32 14.61
CA LYS A 426 -13.96 -10.43 13.93
C LYS A 426 -13.23 -10.90 12.68
N TRP A 427 -12.72 -10.01 11.83
CA TRP A 427 -12.03 -10.43 10.59
C TRP A 427 -10.57 -10.82 10.83
N GLN A 428 -9.92 -10.26 11.86
CA GLN A 428 -8.55 -10.63 12.22
C GLN A 428 -8.48 -11.98 12.97
N TYR A 429 -9.50 -12.27 13.77
CA TYR A 429 -9.54 -13.41 14.70
C TYR A 429 -9.17 -14.77 14.07
N PRO A 430 -9.70 -15.18 12.90
CA PRO A 430 -9.40 -16.49 12.33
C PRO A 430 -7.90 -16.69 12.03
N ILE A 431 -7.24 -15.65 11.53
CA ILE A 431 -5.80 -15.70 11.18
C ILE A 431 -4.95 -15.59 12.45
N LEU A 432 -5.32 -14.69 13.37
CA LEU A 432 -4.60 -14.50 14.62
C LEU A 432 -4.59 -15.76 15.49
N ASN A 433 -5.66 -16.55 15.49
CA ASN A 433 -5.77 -17.78 16.27
C ASN A 433 -5.29 -19.04 15.54
N ASP A 434 -4.88 -18.94 14.28
CA ASP A 434 -4.32 -20.10 13.58
C ASP A 434 -2.93 -20.43 14.13
N GLU A 435 -2.82 -21.50 14.91
CA GLU A 435 -1.56 -21.93 15.49
C GLU A 435 -0.55 -22.46 14.46
N ARG A 436 -0.98 -22.80 13.24
CA ARG A 436 -0.06 -23.25 12.18
C ARG A 436 0.80 -22.11 11.67
N LEU A 437 0.30 -20.88 11.76
CA LEU A 437 0.97 -19.69 11.24
C LEU A 437 2.05 -19.17 12.20
N PRO A 438 3.26 -18.82 11.70
CA PRO A 438 4.28 -18.15 12.50
C PRO A 438 3.80 -16.82 13.07
N GLU A 439 4.27 -16.46 14.27
CA GLU A 439 3.91 -15.21 14.94
C GLU A 439 4.29 -13.97 14.12
N TRP A 440 5.51 -13.96 13.55
CA TRP A 440 5.98 -12.86 12.70
C TRP A 440 5.09 -12.65 11.48
N TYR A 441 4.55 -13.74 10.90
CA TYR A 441 3.73 -13.69 9.69
C TYR A 441 2.42 -12.97 9.95
N LYS A 442 1.73 -13.31 11.05
CA LYS A 442 0.50 -12.63 11.49
C LYS A 442 0.73 -11.13 11.64
N ILE A 443 1.83 -10.75 12.30
CA ILE A 443 2.20 -9.34 12.54
C ILE A 443 2.40 -8.61 11.22
N THR A 444 3.19 -9.16 10.30
CA THR A 444 3.51 -8.49 9.03
C THR A 444 2.31 -8.47 8.08
N LEU A 445 1.55 -9.55 7.97
CA LEU A 445 0.39 -9.67 7.08
C LEU A 445 -0.62 -8.53 7.28
N PHE A 446 -0.99 -8.27 8.53
CA PHE A 446 -1.93 -7.18 8.84
C PHE A 446 -1.26 -5.82 8.69
N ASN A 447 -0.02 -5.66 9.18
CA ASN A 447 0.63 -4.34 9.16
C ASN A 447 1.03 -3.85 7.76
N GLU A 448 1.27 -4.73 6.78
CA GLU A 448 1.51 -4.32 5.37
C GLU A 448 0.26 -3.69 4.72
N LEU A 449 -0.95 -3.94 5.24
CA LEU A 449 -2.18 -3.28 4.75
C LEU A 449 -2.20 -1.77 4.98
N TYR A 450 -1.28 -1.23 5.77
CA TYR A 450 -1.11 0.22 5.95
C TYR A 450 -1.05 0.95 4.60
N PHE A 451 -0.51 0.31 3.56
CA PHE A 451 -0.38 0.88 2.23
C PHE A 451 -1.73 1.25 1.59
N LEU A 452 -2.82 0.54 1.89
CA LEU A 452 -4.16 0.88 1.38
C LEU A 452 -4.70 2.21 1.94
N VAL A 453 -4.04 2.78 2.96
CA VAL A 453 -4.33 4.10 3.52
C VAL A 453 -3.19 5.09 3.23
N ALA A 454 -1.93 4.70 3.40
CA ALA A 454 -0.75 5.56 3.24
C ALA A 454 -0.12 5.55 1.84
N GLY A 455 -0.66 4.76 0.89
CA GLY A 455 -0.22 4.68 -0.50
C GLY A 455 -0.78 5.78 -1.40
N GLY A 456 -1.10 6.96 -0.84
CA GLY A 456 -1.67 8.09 -1.58
C GLY A 456 -3.08 7.84 -2.12
N THR A 457 -3.88 7.01 -1.45
CA THR A 457 -5.14 6.51 -2.03
C THR A 457 -6.15 7.63 -2.30
N VAL A 458 -6.86 7.51 -3.43
CA VAL A 458 -7.95 8.39 -3.86
C VAL A 458 -9.15 7.51 -4.20
N TRP A 459 -10.29 7.78 -3.58
CA TRP A 459 -11.51 7.04 -3.83
C TRP A 459 -12.64 8.03 -4.09
N ILE A 460 -13.29 7.93 -5.25
CA ILE A 460 -14.33 8.85 -5.71
C ILE A 460 -15.63 8.09 -5.97
N ASP A 461 -16.78 8.74 -5.74
CA ASP A 461 -18.10 8.09 -5.85
C ASP A 461 -18.60 7.93 -7.30
N SER A 462 -18.35 8.91 -8.17
CA SER A 462 -18.82 8.91 -9.57
C SER A 462 -17.88 9.67 -10.51
N GLU A 463 -18.06 9.50 -11.83
CA GLU A 463 -17.35 10.29 -12.86
C GLU A 463 -17.85 11.73 -12.97
N SER A 464 -18.89 12.13 -12.22
CA SER A 464 -19.46 13.47 -12.27
C SER A 464 -18.42 14.51 -11.84
N LEU A 465 -17.90 15.24 -12.83
CA LEU A 465 -17.04 16.38 -12.59
C LEU A 465 -17.75 17.39 -11.69
N VAL A 466 -17.01 18.00 -10.77
CA VAL A 466 -17.52 19.16 -10.03
C VAL A 466 -17.74 20.30 -11.04
N VAL A 467 -18.99 20.56 -11.40
CA VAL A 467 -19.36 21.73 -12.19
C VAL A 467 -19.30 22.93 -11.25
N ASP A 468 -18.22 23.71 -11.32
CA ASP A 468 -18.12 24.95 -10.55
C ASP A 468 -19.21 25.92 -11.02
N ALA A 469 -20.07 26.33 -10.09
CA ALA A 469 -21.20 27.23 -10.34
C ALA A 469 -20.77 28.66 -10.77
N ASP A 470 -19.46 28.97 -10.70
CA ASP A 470 -18.89 30.28 -11.00
C ASP A 470 -18.51 30.48 -12.47
N ASN A 471 -18.68 29.48 -13.35
CA ASN A 471 -18.34 29.59 -14.78
C ASN A 471 -19.57 29.58 -15.72
N LYS A 472 -20.74 30.04 -15.25
CA LYS A 472 -21.88 30.37 -16.14
C LYS A 472 -21.68 31.70 -16.87
N SER A 473 -20.58 31.84 -17.60
CA SER A 473 -20.48 32.79 -18.71
C SER A 473 -19.31 32.39 -19.60
N ASN A 474 -19.62 31.82 -20.77
CA ASN A 474 -18.77 31.60 -21.95
C ASN A 474 -18.58 30.13 -22.38
N SER A 475 -19.67 29.44 -22.67
CA SER A 475 -19.62 28.39 -23.71
C SER A 475 -20.81 28.54 -24.65
N SER A 476 -20.77 29.58 -25.47
CA SER A 476 -21.52 29.63 -26.72
C SER A 476 -20.63 29.14 -27.85
N LEU A 477 -21.09 28.09 -28.53
CA LEU A 477 -20.72 27.63 -29.87
C LEU A 477 -19.36 26.91 -30.01
N LEU A 478 -19.40 25.67 -30.50
CA LEU A 478 -19.11 25.36 -31.90
C LEU A 478 -19.73 24.00 -32.24
N ASP A 479 -20.85 24.09 -32.93
CA ASP A 479 -21.50 23.03 -33.70
C ASP A 479 -20.84 23.10 -35.08
N ASP A 480 -20.16 22.04 -35.52
CA ASP A 480 -19.66 21.95 -36.90
C ASP A 480 -19.86 20.53 -37.42
N SER A 481 -20.89 20.42 -38.24
CA SER A 481 -21.25 19.30 -39.11
C SER A 481 -20.44 19.31 -40.41
N ASP A 482 -20.40 18.14 -41.10
CA ASP A 482 -19.89 17.85 -42.47
C ASP A 482 -18.39 17.49 -42.56
N SER A 483 -17.90 16.36 -43.13
CA SER A 483 -18.32 15.39 -44.18
C SER A 483 -17.38 14.13 -44.13
N PRO A 484 -17.32 13.23 -45.15
CA PRO A 484 -18.29 12.23 -45.62
C PRO A 484 -17.75 10.77 -45.55
N LEU A 485 -18.66 9.81 -45.74
CA LEU A 485 -18.45 8.36 -45.83
C LEU A 485 -17.41 7.91 -46.88
N GLN A 486 -16.59 6.90 -46.54
CA GLN A 486 -16.12 5.89 -47.49
C GLN A 486 -15.92 4.52 -46.82
N ASP A 487 -16.53 3.51 -47.45
CA ASP A 487 -16.57 2.09 -47.10
C ASP A 487 -15.20 1.40 -47.02
N SER A 488 -15.03 0.50 -46.04
CA SER A 488 -14.46 -0.84 -46.28
C SER A 488 -14.78 -1.83 -45.15
N ASN A 489 -15.12 -3.05 -45.57
CA ASN A 489 -15.72 -4.15 -44.80
C ASN A 489 -14.96 -4.56 -43.52
N SER A 490 -15.67 -4.59 -42.38
CA SER A 490 -15.30 -5.39 -41.21
C SER A 490 -16.58 -5.85 -40.50
N THR A 491 -16.88 -7.15 -40.59
CA THR A 491 -18.03 -7.80 -39.96
C THR A 491 -17.75 -8.09 -38.48
N VAL A 492 -18.04 -7.11 -37.62
CA VAL A 492 -18.40 -7.33 -36.21
C VAL A 492 -19.51 -6.33 -35.86
N PRO A 493 -20.70 -6.74 -35.39
CA PRO A 493 -21.73 -5.78 -35.00
C PRO A 493 -21.33 -5.12 -33.68
N LEU A 494 -20.89 -3.86 -33.75
CA LEU A 494 -20.78 -2.95 -32.61
C LEU A 494 -22.19 -2.64 -32.11
N VAL A 495 -22.66 -3.39 -31.11
CA VAL A 495 -23.85 -3.03 -30.35
C VAL A 495 -23.49 -1.78 -29.54
N GLY A 496 -24.23 -0.69 -29.80
CA GLY A 496 -24.06 0.59 -29.13
C GLY A 496 -24.19 0.45 -27.61
N PHE A 497 -23.09 0.73 -26.92
CA PHE A 497 -23.05 0.89 -25.47
C PHE A 497 -23.39 2.34 -25.16
N ASP A 498 -24.56 2.59 -24.58
CA ASP A 498 -24.88 3.89 -23.97
C ASP A 498 -24.21 3.94 -22.58
N PRO A 499 -23.27 4.87 -22.31
CA PRO A 499 -22.54 4.91 -21.04
C PRO A 499 -23.37 5.40 -19.84
N HIS A 500 -24.63 5.79 -20.03
CA HIS A 500 -25.38 6.56 -19.03
C HIS A 500 -26.47 5.82 -18.25
N GLU A 501 -26.68 4.52 -18.45
CA GLU A 501 -27.65 3.74 -17.67
C GLU A 501 -27.03 2.55 -16.95
N ILE A 502 -26.26 2.82 -15.89
CA ILE A 502 -26.10 1.84 -14.80
C ILE A 502 -26.35 2.57 -13.47
N ASP A 503 -27.63 2.68 -13.09
CA ASP A 503 -28.04 2.99 -11.72
C ASP A 503 -27.78 1.76 -10.85
N ASP A 504 -26.50 1.58 -10.48
CA ASP A 504 -26.09 0.45 -9.64
C ASP A 504 -26.00 0.88 -8.18
N LYS A 505 -26.91 0.34 -7.36
CA LYS A 505 -26.79 0.35 -5.89
C LYS A 505 -25.52 -0.36 -5.42
N GLU A 506 -24.83 -1.11 -6.30
CA GLU A 506 -23.53 -1.75 -6.05
C GLU A 506 -22.30 -0.96 -6.51
N ASN A 507 -22.46 0.22 -7.13
CA ASN A 507 -21.34 1.03 -7.60
C ASN A 507 -20.46 1.52 -6.43
N VAL A 508 -19.25 0.97 -6.31
CA VAL A 508 -18.25 1.43 -5.33
C VAL A 508 -17.43 2.63 -5.81
N GLY A 509 -17.68 3.14 -7.01
CA GLY A 509 -16.94 4.26 -7.59
C GLY A 509 -15.56 3.85 -8.08
N LYS A 510 -14.67 4.82 -8.27
CA LYS A 510 -13.31 4.59 -8.79
C LYS A 510 -12.25 4.76 -7.72
N PHE A 511 -11.19 3.97 -7.82
CA PHE A 511 -10.12 3.92 -6.84
C PHE A 511 -8.76 4.08 -7.52
N LEU A 512 -7.91 4.91 -6.92
CA LEU A 512 -6.50 5.05 -7.28
C LEU A 512 -5.65 4.88 -6.04
N TYR A 513 -4.47 4.32 -6.24
CA TYR A 513 -3.37 4.34 -5.28
C TYR A 513 -2.05 4.47 -6.03
N MET A 514 -1.03 5.05 -5.39
CA MET A 514 0.24 5.28 -6.05
C MET A 514 1.02 3.97 -6.16
N GLU A 515 1.93 3.88 -7.11
CA GLU A 515 2.96 2.83 -7.11
C GLU A 515 3.82 2.87 -5.84
N GLY A 516 4.26 4.08 -5.50
CA GLY A 516 4.89 4.43 -4.23
C GLY A 516 5.02 5.95 -4.11
N ILE A 517 5.41 6.47 -2.95
CA ILE A 517 5.48 7.94 -2.75
C ILE A 517 6.55 8.63 -3.62
N GLU A 518 7.59 7.87 -4.01
CA GLU A 518 8.66 8.32 -4.89
C GLU A 518 8.30 8.20 -6.37
N TYR A 519 7.31 7.37 -6.72
CA TYR A 519 6.89 7.08 -8.10
C TYR A 519 5.43 7.50 -8.31
N PHE A 520 5.25 8.70 -8.85
CA PHE A 520 3.95 9.36 -8.96
C PHE A 520 3.16 8.86 -10.19
N MET A 521 2.70 7.62 -10.09
CA MET A 521 1.87 6.93 -11.10
C MET A 521 0.73 6.21 -10.38
N TRP A 522 -0.47 6.27 -10.96
CA TRP A 522 -1.65 5.67 -10.37
C TRP A 522 -1.90 4.26 -10.86
N CYS A 523 -2.08 3.32 -9.93
CA CYS A 523 -2.41 1.93 -10.21
C CYS A 523 -1.46 1.26 -11.20
N THR A 524 -0.14 1.50 -11.09
CA THR A 524 0.86 0.85 -11.95
C THR A 524 0.61 -0.66 -12.02
N TYR A 525 0.30 -1.15 -13.21
CA TYR A 525 -0.47 -2.36 -13.38
C TYR A 525 0.37 -3.63 -13.31
N ASP A 526 1.62 -3.54 -13.78
CA ASP A 526 2.62 -4.58 -13.62
C ASP A 526 3.02 -4.79 -12.14
N VAL A 527 2.83 -3.78 -11.29
CA VAL A 527 2.99 -3.83 -9.82
C VAL A 527 1.71 -4.32 -9.15
N HIS A 528 0.56 -3.83 -9.60
CA HIS A 528 -0.77 -4.24 -9.14
C HIS A 528 -0.97 -5.75 -9.23
N PHE A 529 -0.40 -6.41 -10.25
CA PHE A 529 -0.36 -7.87 -10.38
C PHE A 529 0.02 -8.61 -9.09
N TYR A 530 0.96 -8.07 -8.33
CA TYR A 530 1.42 -8.65 -7.06
C TYR A 530 0.54 -8.23 -5.89
N ALA A 531 0.11 -6.96 -5.85
CA ALA A 531 -0.59 -6.35 -4.73
C ALA A 531 -2.10 -6.66 -4.67
N SER A 532 -2.72 -6.94 -5.82
CA SER A 532 -4.17 -7.04 -5.98
C SER A 532 -4.82 -8.16 -5.17
N PHE A 533 -4.05 -9.15 -4.68
CA PHE A 533 -4.57 -10.17 -3.75
C PHE A 533 -5.17 -9.55 -2.49
N ALA A 534 -4.57 -8.47 -1.96
CA ALA A 534 -5.09 -7.78 -0.78
C ALA A 534 -6.44 -7.10 -1.07
N LEU A 535 -6.58 -6.47 -2.25
CA LEU A 535 -7.84 -5.83 -2.65
C LEU A 535 -8.90 -6.86 -3.00
N LEU A 536 -8.58 -7.92 -3.72
CA LEU A 536 -9.53 -8.97 -4.07
C LEU A 536 -10.10 -9.66 -2.83
N ASP A 537 -9.25 -9.99 -1.85
CA ASP A 537 -9.68 -10.70 -0.64
C ASP A 537 -10.50 -9.79 0.29
N LEU A 538 -10.13 -8.51 0.43
CA LEU A 538 -10.72 -7.61 1.42
C LEU A 538 -11.78 -6.66 0.86
N PHE A 539 -11.62 -6.21 -0.39
CA PHE A 539 -12.48 -5.22 -1.06
C PHE A 539 -12.69 -5.57 -2.54
N PRO A 540 -13.26 -6.76 -2.86
CA PRO A 540 -13.35 -7.26 -4.24
C PRO A 540 -14.06 -6.30 -5.19
N LYS A 541 -15.05 -5.52 -4.73
CA LYS A 541 -15.72 -4.54 -5.60
C LYS A 541 -14.78 -3.41 -6.05
N ILE A 542 -13.81 -3.03 -5.22
CA ILE A 542 -12.78 -2.04 -5.60
C ILE A 542 -11.83 -2.65 -6.64
N GLU A 543 -11.38 -3.89 -6.42
CA GLU A 543 -10.55 -4.62 -7.38
C GLU A 543 -11.23 -4.69 -8.76
N LEU A 544 -12.48 -5.17 -8.81
CA LEU A 544 -13.24 -5.25 -10.06
C LEU A 544 -13.45 -3.88 -10.72
N SER A 545 -13.53 -2.80 -9.96
CA SER A 545 -13.61 -1.43 -10.49
C SER A 545 -12.31 -1.01 -11.19
N ILE A 546 -11.15 -1.28 -10.57
CA ILE A 546 -9.84 -1.04 -11.16
C ILE A 546 -9.67 -1.85 -12.45
N GLN A 547 -10.05 -3.13 -12.43
CA GLN A 547 -9.99 -3.98 -13.62
C GLN A 547 -10.86 -3.46 -14.78
N ARG A 548 -12.04 -2.90 -14.47
CA ARG A 548 -12.89 -2.23 -15.49
C ARG A 548 -12.26 -0.92 -16.02
N ASP A 549 -11.55 -0.16 -15.20
CA ASP A 549 -10.77 0.99 -15.66
C ASP A 549 -9.68 0.55 -16.67
N PHE A 550 -8.95 -0.53 -16.37
CA PHE A 550 -7.94 -1.08 -17.28
C PHE A 550 -8.53 -1.72 -18.54
N ALA A 551 -9.65 -2.43 -18.44
CA ALA A 551 -10.34 -2.98 -19.61
C ALA A 551 -10.76 -1.85 -20.59
N ARG A 552 -11.28 -0.73 -20.07
CA ARG A 552 -11.55 0.46 -20.89
C ARG A 552 -10.28 1.07 -21.47
N ALA A 553 -9.18 1.10 -20.71
CA ALA A 553 -7.89 1.59 -21.19
C ALA A 553 -7.36 0.74 -22.37
N VAL A 554 -7.46 -0.59 -22.31
CA VAL A 554 -7.02 -1.49 -23.40
C VAL A 554 -7.72 -1.15 -24.72
N LEU A 555 -9.02 -0.88 -24.67
CA LEU A 555 -9.86 -0.57 -25.83
C LEU A 555 -9.75 0.89 -26.32
N ARG A 556 -8.87 1.69 -25.72
CA ARG A 556 -8.65 3.10 -26.09
C ARG A 556 -7.28 3.31 -26.72
N GLU A 557 -7.24 4.27 -27.62
CA GLU A 557 -6.03 4.84 -28.21
C GLU A 557 -5.88 6.31 -27.80
N ASP A 558 -4.66 6.74 -27.49
CA ASP A 558 -4.28 8.14 -27.34
C ASP A 558 -3.08 8.43 -28.25
N ASN A 559 -3.37 9.11 -29.36
CA ASN A 559 -2.42 9.48 -30.41
C ASN A 559 -1.50 10.65 -30.04
N THR A 560 -1.60 11.18 -28.81
CA THR A 560 -0.65 12.17 -28.31
C THR A 560 0.77 11.61 -28.35
N ARG A 561 1.69 12.35 -28.99
CA ARG A 561 3.08 11.93 -29.05
C ARG A 561 3.79 12.19 -27.73
N VAL A 562 4.51 11.18 -27.26
CA VAL A 562 5.37 11.24 -26.08
C VAL A 562 6.79 10.85 -26.43
N ARG A 563 7.74 11.42 -25.70
CA ARG A 563 9.15 11.06 -25.82
C ARG A 563 9.50 9.99 -24.80
N PHE A 564 10.05 8.87 -25.26
CA PHE A 564 10.56 7.83 -24.39
C PHE A 564 11.99 8.16 -23.95
N LEU A 565 12.23 8.20 -22.64
CA LEU A 565 13.46 8.78 -22.09
C LEU A 565 14.66 7.83 -22.17
N ALA A 566 14.46 6.52 -22.26
CA ALA A 566 15.53 5.52 -22.29
C ALA A 566 16.29 5.51 -23.62
N ASP A 567 15.61 5.66 -24.76
CA ASP A 567 16.22 5.69 -26.10
C ASP A 567 16.14 7.08 -26.75
N GLY A 568 15.22 7.94 -26.30
CA GLY A 568 15.00 9.31 -26.78
C GLY A 568 14.07 9.40 -27.98
N THR A 569 13.45 8.30 -28.38
CA THR A 569 12.51 8.22 -29.49
C THR A 569 11.17 8.85 -29.11
N TRP A 570 10.31 9.04 -30.11
CA TRP A 570 8.95 9.51 -29.91
C TRP A 570 7.99 8.41 -30.35
N GLY A 571 6.90 8.22 -29.62
CA GLY A 571 5.85 7.26 -29.97
C GLY A 571 4.47 7.73 -29.56
N THR A 572 3.49 6.88 -29.80
CA THR A 572 2.10 7.05 -29.37
C THR A 572 2.01 6.80 -27.86
N ARG A 573 1.31 7.67 -27.11
CA ARG A 573 1.18 7.53 -25.66
C ARG A 573 0.51 6.22 -25.26
N LYS A 574 -0.61 5.89 -25.92
CA LYS A 574 -1.39 4.68 -25.62
C LYS A 574 -1.89 4.06 -26.92
N VAL A 575 -1.41 2.86 -27.23
CA VAL A 575 -1.82 2.09 -28.40
C VAL A 575 -3.01 1.19 -28.03
N MET A 576 -4.01 1.06 -28.91
CA MET A 576 -5.13 0.13 -28.70
C MET A 576 -4.63 -1.32 -28.60
N GLY A 577 -5.21 -2.11 -27.70
CA GLY A 577 -4.80 -3.50 -27.44
C GLY A 577 -3.61 -3.65 -26.50
N ALA A 578 -2.70 -2.67 -26.41
CA ALA A 578 -1.72 -2.62 -25.33
C ALA A 578 -2.39 -2.22 -24.02
N VAL A 579 -2.16 -2.97 -22.95
CA VAL A 579 -2.56 -2.58 -21.58
C VAL A 579 -1.75 -1.34 -21.18
N ALA A 580 -2.42 -0.37 -20.56
CA ALA A 580 -1.72 0.79 -20.01
C ALA A 580 -0.83 0.36 -18.83
N HIS A 581 0.36 0.93 -18.73
CA HIS A 581 1.25 0.74 -17.59
C HIS A 581 0.61 1.29 -16.31
N ASP A 582 0.01 2.47 -16.39
CA ASP A 582 -0.63 3.15 -15.27
C ASP A 582 -1.85 3.94 -15.74
N LEU A 583 -2.74 4.27 -14.81
CA LEU A 583 -3.94 5.07 -15.07
C LEU A 583 -3.64 6.58 -15.13
N GLY A 584 -2.38 6.98 -15.27
CA GLY A 584 -1.93 8.36 -15.40
C GLY A 584 -1.30 8.92 -14.12
N ALA A 585 -1.15 10.24 -14.11
CA ALA A 585 -0.60 11.01 -13.00
C ALA A 585 -1.44 12.26 -12.71
N HIS A 586 -1.35 13.29 -13.56
CA HIS A 586 -2.00 14.59 -13.36
C HIS A 586 -3.42 14.71 -13.92
N HIS A 587 -3.87 13.71 -14.68
CA HIS A 587 -5.21 13.62 -15.28
C HIS A 587 -5.65 12.14 -15.34
N PRO A 588 -5.77 11.46 -14.18
CA PRO A 588 -5.97 10.01 -14.15
C PRO A 588 -7.24 9.58 -14.88
N TRP A 589 -7.27 8.33 -15.32
CA TRP A 589 -8.30 7.68 -16.18
C TRP A 589 -8.39 8.20 -17.62
N HIS A 590 -7.83 9.37 -17.91
CA HIS A 590 -7.98 10.04 -19.20
C HIS A 590 -6.64 10.20 -19.91
N GLU A 591 -5.58 10.67 -19.21
CA GLU A 591 -4.21 10.68 -19.73
C GLU A 591 -3.42 9.52 -19.12
N LEU A 592 -3.57 8.37 -19.75
CA LEU A 592 -2.95 7.10 -19.34
C LEU A 592 -1.44 7.10 -19.65
N ASN A 593 -0.71 6.11 -19.12
CA ASN A 593 0.74 5.97 -19.34
C ASN A 593 1.49 7.26 -18.99
N ALA A 594 1.45 7.64 -17.72
CA ALA A 594 2.32 8.69 -17.21
C ALA A 594 3.78 8.25 -17.27
N TYR A 595 4.07 6.98 -17.01
CA TYR A 595 5.40 6.41 -17.25
C TYR A 595 5.85 6.62 -18.69
N ASN A 596 7.04 7.20 -18.86
CA ASN A 596 7.61 7.49 -20.17
C ASN A 596 9.12 7.18 -20.27
N ILE A 597 9.68 6.36 -19.37
CA ILE A 597 11.07 5.93 -19.51
C ILE A 597 11.20 5.01 -20.73
N HIS A 598 10.37 3.98 -20.81
CA HIS A 598 10.28 3.04 -21.93
C HIS A 598 8.93 3.14 -22.65
N ASP A 599 8.89 2.64 -23.88
CA ASP A 599 7.64 2.42 -24.60
C ASP A 599 6.93 1.19 -24.04
N THR A 600 5.93 1.41 -23.20
CA THR A 600 5.20 0.35 -22.52
C THR A 600 4.23 -0.40 -23.43
N SER A 601 3.92 0.13 -24.62
CA SER A 601 3.15 -0.63 -25.63
C SER A 601 3.91 -1.86 -26.15
N ARG A 602 5.23 -1.85 -26.00
CA ARG A 602 6.11 -2.96 -26.39
C ARG A 602 6.40 -3.92 -25.24
N TRP A 603 5.85 -3.70 -24.05
CA TRP A 603 6.12 -4.54 -22.90
C TRP A 603 5.42 -5.89 -23.01
N LYS A 604 6.15 -6.96 -22.67
CA LYS A 604 5.72 -8.34 -22.87
C LYS A 604 4.95 -8.93 -21.68
N ASP A 605 4.90 -8.25 -20.54
CA ASP A 605 4.25 -8.74 -19.32
C ASP A 605 2.88 -8.10 -19.04
N LEU A 606 2.63 -6.84 -19.42
CA LEU A 606 1.39 -6.12 -19.10
C LEU A 606 0.12 -6.84 -19.61
N ASN A 607 0.07 -7.22 -20.88
CA ASN A 607 -1.10 -7.92 -21.46
C ASN A 607 -1.33 -9.30 -20.82
N PRO A 608 -0.31 -10.19 -20.70
CA PRO A 608 -0.48 -11.43 -19.96
C PRO A 608 -0.95 -11.23 -18.51
N LYS A 609 -0.37 -10.26 -17.78
CA LYS A 609 -0.78 -9.92 -16.41
C LYS A 609 -2.23 -9.45 -16.32
N PHE A 610 -2.71 -8.71 -17.31
CA PHE A 610 -4.11 -8.29 -17.39
C PHE A 610 -5.04 -9.48 -17.48
N VAL A 611 -4.81 -10.37 -18.44
CA VAL A 611 -5.64 -11.55 -18.64
C VAL A 611 -5.64 -12.47 -17.43
N LEU A 612 -4.47 -12.62 -16.79
CA LEU A 612 -4.32 -13.41 -15.56
C LEU A 612 -5.11 -12.82 -14.38
N GLN A 613 -5.01 -11.50 -14.16
CA GLN A 613 -5.77 -10.80 -13.12
C GLN A 613 -7.28 -10.90 -13.37
N ILE A 614 -7.74 -10.60 -14.60
CA ILE A 614 -9.15 -10.71 -14.98
C ILE A 614 -9.69 -12.11 -14.68
N TYR A 615 -8.99 -13.16 -15.09
CA TYR A 615 -9.47 -14.52 -14.85
C TYR A 615 -9.47 -14.87 -13.36
N ARG A 616 -8.42 -14.52 -12.60
CA ARG A 616 -8.36 -14.74 -11.15
C ARG A 616 -9.57 -14.11 -10.48
N ASP A 617 -9.84 -12.85 -10.77
CA ASP A 617 -10.89 -12.06 -10.11
C ASP A 617 -12.27 -12.55 -10.51
N PHE A 618 -12.48 -12.88 -11.78
CA PHE A 618 -13.70 -13.53 -12.26
C PHE A 618 -13.93 -14.87 -11.57
N SER A 619 -12.91 -15.73 -11.51
CA SER A 619 -13.00 -17.06 -10.91
C SER A 619 -13.26 -16.99 -9.40
N ALA A 620 -12.64 -16.04 -8.71
CA ALA A 620 -12.78 -15.82 -7.27
C ALA A 620 -14.15 -15.26 -6.86
N THR A 621 -14.70 -14.36 -7.67
CA THR A 621 -15.96 -13.66 -7.37
C THR A 621 -17.19 -14.32 -7.97
N GLY A 622 -17.02 -15.07 -9.07
CA GLY A 622 -18.10 -15.61 -9.87
C GLY A 622 -18.95 -14.54 -10.58
N ASP A 623 -18.47 -13.30 -10.69
CA ASP A 623 -19.20 -12.19 -11.29
C ASP A 623 -19.26 -12.31 -12.82
N MET A 624 -20.36 -12.87 -13.31
CA MET A 624 -20.65 -13.03 -14.74
C MET A 624 -20.84 -11.69 -15.46
N SER A 625 -21.26 -10.63 -14.77
CA SER A 625 -21.37 -9.30 -15.38
C SER A 625 -19.97 -8.76 -15.64
N PHE A 626 -19.11 -8.78 -14.62
CA PHE A 626 -17.71 -8.41 -14.76
C PHE A 626 -17.03 -9.17 -15.90
N GLY A 627 -17.18 -10.50 -15.95
CA GLY A 627 -16.60 -11.32 -17.01
C GLY A 627 -17.03 -10.88 -18.42
N LYS A 628 -18.31 -10.54 -18.61
CA LYS A 628 -18.83 -10.02 -19.89
C LYS A 628 -18.31 -8.63 -20.22
N ASP A 629 -18.27 -7.74 -19.22
CA ASP A 629 -17.82 -6.34 -19.38
C ASP A 629 -16.38 -6.27 -19.91
N VAL A 630 -15.51 -7.12 -19.39
CA VAL A 630 -14.06 -7.09 -19.69
C VAL A 630 -13.65 -8.01 -20.83
N TRP A 631 -14.53 -8.91 -21.27
CA TRP A 631 -14.21 -9.91 -22.31
C TRP A 631 -13.68 -9.32 -23.62
N PRO A 632 -14.26 -8.24 -24.19
CA PRO A 632 -13.70 -7.62 -25.39
C PRO A 632 -12.25 -7.16 -25.19
N ALA A 633 -11.94 -6.56 -24.04
CA ALA A 633 -10.57 -6.13 -23.72
C ALA A 633 -9.60 -7.31 -23.59
N VAL A 634 -10.05 -8.44 -23.02
CA VAL A 634 -9.24 -9.67 -22.94
C VAL A 634 -8.88 -10.17 -24.34
N CYS A 635 -9.86 -10.25 -25.24
CA CYS A 635 -9.61 -10.66 -26.63
C CYS A 635 -8.61 -9.73 -27.32
N THR A 636 -8.84 -8.42 -27.26
CA THR A 636 -7.96 -7.42 -27.89
C THR A 636 -6.55 -7.46 -27.30
N ALA A 637 -6.40 -7.65 -25.99
CA ALA A 637 -5.09 -7.75 -25.36
C ALA A 637 -4.33 -9.02 -25.78
N MET A 638 -5.02 -10.16 -25.90
CA MET A 638 -4.42 -11.41 -26.37
C MET A 638 -4.02 -11.34 -27.84
N GLU A 639 -4.88 -10.78 -28.70
CA GLU A 639 -4.60 -10.58 -30.13
C GLU A 639 -3.42 -9.62 -30.35
N TYR A 640 -3.33 -8.56 -29.53
CA TYR A 640 -2.22 -7.62 -29.57
C TYR A 640 -0.87 -8.31 -29.31
N MET A 641 -0.82 -9.32 -28.42
CA MET A 641 0.42 -10.04 -28.11
C MET A 641 0.94 -10.91 -29.25
N GLU A 642 0.10 -11.27 -30.23
CA GLU A 642 0.51 -12.12 -31.36
C GLU A 642 1.60 -11.46 -32.22
N GLN A 643 1.71 -10.13 -32.21
CA GLN A 643 2.75 -9.41 -32.97
C GLN A 643 4.18 -9.65 -32.45
N PHE A 644 4.31 -10.16 -31.21
CA PHE A 644 5.59 -10.40 -30.55
C PHE A 644 6.06 -11.86 -30.67
N ASP A 645 5.30 -12.71 -31.36
CA ASP A 645 5.76 -14.00 -31.87
C ASP A 645 6.34 -13.76 -33.27
N HIS A 646 7.67 -13.57 -33.34
CA HIS A 646 8.33 -13.15 -34.57
C HIS A 646 8.63 -14.30 -35.54
N ASP A 647 8.66 -15.54 -35.05
CA ASP A 647 8.99 -16.73 -35.85
C ASP A 647 7.79 -17.67 -36.09
N GLY A 648 6.62 -17.35 -35.55
CA GLY A 648 5.36 -18.05 -35.76
C GLY A 648 5.23 -19.34 -34.97
N ASP A 649 6.05 -19.55 -33.94
CA ASP A 649 6.07 -20.77 -33.13
C ASP A 649 5.09 -20.74 -31.94
N SER A 650 4.28 -19.69 -31.85
CA SER A 650 3.30 -19.37 -30.80
C SER A 650 3.90 -18.87 -29.48
N MET A 651 5.22 -18.72 -29.39
CA MET A 651 5.92 -18.16 -28.24
C MET A 651 6.31 -16.70 -28.49
N ILE A 652 6.09 -15.84 -27.51
CA ILE A 652 6.51 -14.43 -27.62
C ILE A 652 8.00 -14.25 -27.28
N GLU A 653 8.65 -13.27 -27.93
CA GLU A 653 10.03 -12.88 -27.68
C GLU A 653 10.18 -11.48 -27.06
N ASN A 654 11.15 -11.32 -26.16
CA ASN A 654 11.65 -10.03 -25.69
C ASN A 654 12.69 -9.43 -26.65
N ASP A 655 12.72 -8.10 -26.73
CA ASP A 655 13.38 -7.35 -27.81
C ASP A 655 14.84 -6.93 -27.55
N GLY A 656 15.46 -7.37 -26.46
CA GLY A 656 16.82 -6.94 -26.12
C GLY A 656 16.91 -5.59 -25.42
N PHE A 657 15.81 -5.11 -24.84
CA PHE A 657 15.76 -3.98 -23.92
C PHE A 657 14.85 -4.31 -22.73
N PRO A 658 14.81 -3.49 -21.66
CA PRO A 658 13.85 -3.70 -20.57
C PRO A 658 12.41 -3.42 -21.06
N ASP A 659 11.71 -4.50 -21.44
CA ASP A 659 10.35 -4.48 -21.98
C ASP A 659 9.36 -5.23 -21.05
N GLN A 660 9.53 -5.05 -19.74
CA GLN A 660 8.71 -5.64 -18.67
C GLN A 660 9.02 -4.95 -17.30
N THR A 661 8.31 -5.32 -16.23
CA THR A 661 8.39 -4.71 -14.88
C THR A 661 9.81 -4.49 -14.30
N TYR A 662 10.77 -5.38 -14.60
CA TYR A 662 12.20 -5.19 -14.35
C TYR A 662 12.77 -4.23 -15.41
N ASP A 663 12.35 -2.97 -15.33
CA ASP A 663 12.54 -1.90 -16.33
C ASP A 663 14.00 -1.40 -16.49
N ALA A 664 14.95 -2.00 -15.78
CA ALA A 664 16.38 -1.80 -15.97
C ALA A 664 17.14 -3.12 -16.26
N TRP A 665 16.46 -4.27 -16.22
CA TRP A 665 17.04 -5.57 -16.51
C TRP A 665 16.66 -6.04 -17.92
N THR A 666 17.65 -6.01 -18.82
CA THR A 666 17.47 -6.40 -20.22
C THR A 666 17.17 -7.89 -20.36
N VAL A 667 16.29 -8.21 -21.31
CA VAL A 667 15.87 -9.57 -21.67
C VAL A 667 15.95 -9.72 -23.19
N GLN A 668 16.38 -10.87 -23.71
CA GLN A 668 16.45 -11.14 -25.16
C GLN A 668 15.85 -12.50 -25.52
N GLY A 669 14.96 -12.52 -26.51
CA GLY A 669 14.32 -13.74 -27.00
C GLY A 669 13.29 -14.28 -26.02
N VAL A 670 13.11 -15.60 -25.95
CA VAL A 670 12.15 -16.22 -25.02
C VAL A 670 12.71 -16.11 -23.61
N SER A 671 11.93 -15.57 -22.68
CA SER A 671 12.34 -15.42 -21.28
C SER A 671 11.50 -16.25 -20.34
N ALA A 672 12.08 -16.67 -19.21
CA ALA A 672 11.35 -17.47 -18.25
C ALA A 672 10.16 -16.69 -17.68
N TYR A 673 10.36 -15.42 -17.33
CA TYR A 673 9.31 -14.58 -16.75
C TYR A 673 8.17 -14.26 -17.73
N CYS A 674 8.42 -13.53 -18.82
CA CYS A 674 7.36 -13.16 -19.77
C CYS A 674 6.78 -14.39 -20.47
N GLY A 675 7.63 -15.38 -20.76
CA GLY A 675 7.17 -16.60 -21.39
C GLY A 675 6.25 -17.43 -20.50
N CYS A 676 6.58 -17.59 -19.21
CA CYS A 676 5.71 -18.28 -18.27
C CYS A 676 4.37 -17.54 -18.10
N LEU A 677 4.39 -16.21 -18.05
CA LEU A 677 3.17 -15.38 -18.02
C LEU A 677 2.31 -15.58 -19.26
N TRP A 678 2.92 -15.65 -20.45
CA TRP A 678 2.21 -15.89 -21.72
C TRP A 678 1.49 -17.24 -21.73
N LEU A 679 2.17 -18.32 -21.32
CA LEU A 679 1.56 -19.65 -21.21
C LEU A 679 0.37 -19.63 -20.24
N ALA A 680 0.53 -18.99 -19.10
CA ALA A 680 -0.53 -18.84 -18.11
C ALA A 680 -1.73 -18.06 -18.68
N ALA A 681 -1.47 -16.94 -19.36
CA ALA A 681 -2.49 -16.09 -19.96
C ALA A 681 -3.30 -16.81 -21.06
N LEU A 682 -2.65 -17.62 -21.90
CA LEU A 682 -3.34 -18.46 -22.89
C LEU A 682 -4.32 -19.43 -22.21
N GLN A 683 -3.92 -20.06 -21.10
CA GLN A 683 -4.79 -20.98 -20.36
C GLN A 683 -5.94 -20.25 -19.64
N ALA A 684 -5.65 -19.09 -19.04
CA ALA A 684 -6.65 -18.25 -18.37
C ALA A 684 -7.68 -17.70 -19.36
N ALA A 685 -7.25 -17.19 -20.51
CA ALA A 685 -8.14 -16.76 -21.59
C ALA A 685 -9.02 -17.90 -22.08
N ALA A 686 -8.47 -19.11 -22.24
CA ALA A 686 -9.26 -20.29 -22.64
C ALA A 686 -10.31 -20.67 -21.59
N ALA A 687 -9.97 -20.59 -20.30
CA ALA A 687 -10.89 -20.89 -19.21
C ALA A 687 -12.02 -19.84 -19.13
N LEU A 688 -11.68 -18.55 -19.21
CA LEU A 688 -12.67 -17.47 -19.24
C LEU A 688 -13.60 -17.61 -20.45
N ALA A 689 -13.04 -17.84 -21.64
CA ALA A 689 -13.79 -18.04 -22.88
C ALA A 689 -14.84 -19.14 -22.73
N ARG A 690 -14.46 -20.30 -22.17
CA ARG A 690 -15.40 -21.41 -21.92
C ARG A 690 -16.52 -21.01 -20.97
N SER A 691 -16.18 -20.37 -19.85
CA SER A 691 -17.17 -19.90 -18.87
C SER A 691 -18.16 -18.88 -19.45
N LEU A 692 -17.73 -18.10 -20.44
CA LEU A 692 -18.57 -17.11 -21.13
C LEU A 692 -19.26 -17.66 -22.40
N GLY A 693 -19.05 -18.93 -22.76
CA GLY A 693 -19.69 -19.57 -23.93
C GLY A 693 -18.94 -19.40 -25.26
N HIS A 694 -17.69 -18.94 -25.26
CA HIS A 694 -16.83 -18.77 -26.44
C HIS A 694 -15.91 -19.97 -26.70
N GLY A 695 -16.50 -21.14 -26.99
CA GLY A 695 -15.78 -22.41 -27.17
C GLY A 695 -14.65 -22.38 -28.21
N ASP A 696 -14.91 -21.81 -29.39
CA ASP A 696 -13.93 -21.76 -30.48
C ASP A 696 -12.69 -20.94 -30.11
N TYR A 697 -12.87 -19.85 -29.35
CA TYR A 697 -11.75 -19.04 -28.86
C TYR A 697 -10.91 -19.83 -27.86
N ALA A 698 -11.57 -20.55 -26.95
CA ALA A 698 -10.90 -21.39 -25.98
C ALA A 698 -10.03 -22.48 -26.63
N GLU A 699 -10.53 -23.12 -27.69
CA GLU A 699 -9.77 -24.14 -28.41
C GLU A 699 -8.52 -23.55 -29.08
N ARG A 700 -8.63 -22.38 -29.73
CA ARG A 700 -7.47 -21.69 -30.34
C ARG A 700 -6.39 -21.36 -29.31
N CYS A 701 -6.78 -20.83 -28.15
CA CYS A 701 -5.86 -20.55 -27.06
C CYS A 701 -5.16 -21.81 -26.55
N MET A 702 -5.87 -22.92 -26.39
CA MET A 702 -5.28 -24.20 -25.96
C MET A 702 -4.31 -24.79 -27.00
N ILE A 703 -4.62 -24.67 -28.30
CA ILE A 703 -3.69 -25.11 -29.37
C ILE A 703 -2.39 -24.31 -29.31
N ARG A 704 -2.49 -22.99 -29.16
CA ARG A 704 -1.31 -22.11 -29.00
C ARG A 704 -0.51 -22.44 -27.75
N LEU A 705 -1.20 -22.67 -26.62
CA LEU A 705 -0.57 -23.05 -25.35
C LEU A 705 0.33 -24.28 -25.50
N VAL A 706 -0.16 -25.34 -26.15
CA VAL A 706 0.61 -26.57 -26.33
C VAL A 706 1.87 -26.35 -27.17
N LYS A 707 1.77 -25.55 -28.25
CA LYS A 707 2.92 -25.20 -29.11
C LYS A 707 3.93 -24.34 -28.35
N ALA A 708 3.48 -23.22 -27.79
CA ALA A 708 4.30 -22.27 -27.05
C ALA A 708 5.01 -22.94 -25.86
N LYS A 709 4.32 -23.80 -25.11
CA LYS A 709 4.91 -24.54 -23.99
C LYS A 709 6.06 -25.45 -24.45
N SER A 710 5.90 -26.10 -25.60
CA SER A 710 6.96 -26.96 -26.16
C SER A 710 8.21 -26.15 -26.51
N VAL A 711 8.05 -24.95 -27.08
CA VAL A 711 9.12 -24.01 -27.39
C VAL A 711 9.80 -23.51 -26.11
N PHE A 712 9.01 -23.03 -25.14
CA PHE A 712 9.48 -22.53 -23.86
C PHE A 712 10.38 -23.56 -23.15
N GLU A 713 9.91 -24.80 -23.05
CA GLU A 713 10.66 -25.88 -22.43
C GLU A 713 11.93 -26.21 -23.20
N ALA A 714 11.86 -26.29 -24.53
CA ALA A 714 13.03 -26.60 -25.37
C ALA A 714 14.11 -25.51 -25.30
N ARG A 715 13.73 -24.23 -25.23
CA ARG A 715 14.66 -23.10 -25.21
C ARG A 715 15.24 -22.83 -23.81
N LEU A 716 14.48 -23.06 -22.73
CA LEU A 716 14.85 -22.56 -21.40
C LEU A 716 15.13 -23.64 -20.36
N TRP A 717 14.53 -24.83 -20.44
CA TRP A 717 14.74 -25.86 -19.42
C TRP A 717 16.16 -26.43 -19.50
N ASN A 718 16.96 -26.23 -18.46
CA ASN A 718 18.36 -26.66 -18.43
C ASN A 718 18.59 -27.97 -17.65
N GLY A 719 17.52 -28.63 -17.22
CA GLY A 719 17.57 -29.84 -16.38
C GLY A 719 17.43 -29.59 -14.87
N SER A 720 17.50 -28.34 -14.40
CA SER A 720 17.32 -28.00 -12.98
C SER A 720 16.42 -26.79 -12.75
N TYR A 721 16.43 -25.80 -13.64
CA TYR A 721 15.59 -24.60 -13.58
C TYR A 721 15.43 -24.05 -15.00
N PHE A 722 14.66 -22.98 -15.17
CA PHE A 722 14.55 -22.28 -16.45
C PHE A 722 15.59 -21.16 -16.53
N ASN A 723 16.38 -21.15 -17.60
CA ASN A 723 17.31 -20.06 -17.87
C ASN A 723 16.54 -18.71 -17.92
N TYR A 724 17.18 -17.64 -17.47
CA TYR A 724 16.59 -16.29 -17.46
C TYR A 724 16.01 -15.91 -18.82
N ASP A 725 16.79 -16.10 -19.88
CA ASP A 725 16.34 -15.94 -21.27
C ASP A 725 17.08 -16.88 -22.23
N SER A 726 16.61 -16.93 -23.48
CA SER A 726 17.21 -17.71 -24.57
C SER A 726 18.38 -16.99 -25.25
N GLY A 727 18.86 -15.90 -24.67
CA GLY A 727 20.01 -15.15 -25.17
C GLY A 727 21.32 -15.91 -24.98
N THR A 728 22.41 -15.30 -25.47
CA THR A 728 23.78 -15.85 -25.39
C THR A 728 24.64 -15.16 -24.34
N SER A 729 24.05 -14.22 -23.58
CA SER A 729 24.77 -13.44 -22.58
C SER A 729 25.14 -14.30 -21.37
N TYR A 730 26.09 -13.83 -20.56
CA TYR A 730 26.43 -14.51 -19.31
C TYR A 730 25.26 -14.53 -18.31
N SER A 731 24.42 -13.48 -18.30
CA SER A 731 23.20 -13.39 -17.48
C SER A 731 22.05 -14.24 -18.00
N SER A 732 22.08 -14.73 -19.24
CA SER A 732 21.02 -15.59 -19.79
C SER A 732 20.84 -16.89 -19.00
N ARG A 733 21.86 -17.32 -18.25
CA ARG A 733 21.80 -18.50 -17.36
C ARG A 733 21.49 -18.17 -15.89
N SER A 734 21.26 -16.90 -15.56
CA SER A 734 20.96 -16.49 -14.19
C SER A 734 19.66 -17.14 -13.71
N ILE A 735 19.64 -17.47 -12.41
CA ILE A 735 18.49 -17.99 -11.70
C ILE A 735 17.69 -16.76 -11.27
N GLN A 736 16.57 -16.50 -11.95
CA GLN A 736 15.67 -15.41 -11.58
C GLN A 736 14.70 -15.89 -10.50
N ALA A 737 14.49 -15.09 -9.45
CA ALA A 737 13.58 -15.40 -8.36
C ALA A 737 12.12 -15.57 -8.83
N ASP A 738 11.76 -14.89 -9.92
CA ASP A 738 10.40 -14.76 -10.43
C ASP A 738 10.14 -15.58 -11.70
N GLN A 739 11.05 -16.50 -12.05
CA GLN A 739 11.01 -17.24 -13.32
C GLN A 739 9.75 -18.12 -13.51
N LEU A 740 8.94 -18.30 -12.46
CA LEU A 740 7.67 -19.04 -12.45
C LEU A 740 6.46 -18.18 -12.10
N ALA A 741 6.49 -16.86 -12.35
CA ALA A 741 5.38 -15.95 -12.06
C ALA A 741 4.05 -16.38 -12.69
N GLY A 742 4.06 -16.86 -13.94
CA GLY A 742 2.85 -17.37 -14.60
C GLY A 742 2.30 -18.64 -13.95
N GLN A 743 3.17 -19.57 -13.55
CA GLN A 743 2.78 -20.79 -12.82
C GLN A 743 2.18 -20.46 -11.46
N TRP A 744 2.78 -19.51 -10.72
CA TRP A 744 2.24 -19.00 -9.46
C TRP A 744 0.81 -18.50 -9.64
N TYR A 745 0.58 -17.66 -10.66
CA TYR A 745 -0.73 -17.07 -10.89
C TYR A 745 -1.76 -18.10 -11.35
N ASN A 746 -1.38 -19.03 -12.22
CA ASN A 746 -2.24 -20.13 -12.65
C ASN A 746 -2.74 -20.95 -11.45
N ALA A 747 -1.82 -21.36 -10.57
CA ALA A 747 -2.16 -22.12 -9.38
C ALA A 747 -3.05 -21.29 -8.42
N SER A 748 -2.76 -20.00 -8.27
CA SER A 748 -3.57 -19.09 -7.45
C SER A 748 -5.01 -18.91 -7.98
N SER A 749 -5.20 -19.03 -9.29
CA SER A 749 -6.52 -18.94 -9.95
C SER A 749 -7.26 -20.29 -10.05
N GLY A 750 -6.69 -21.37 -9.51
CA GLY A 750 -7.27 -22.71 -9.58
C GLY A 750 -7.13 -23.41 -10.94
N LEU A 751 -6.24 -22.94 -11.82
CA LEU A 751 -5.99 -23.55 -13.12
C LEU A 751 -5.04 -24.75 -13.01
N PRO A 752 -5.12 -25.74 -13.95
CA PRO A 752 -4.16 -26.82 -14.01
C PRO A 752 -2.72 -26.32 -14.15
N PRO A 753 -1.73 -27.03 -13.56
CA PRO A 753 -0.34 -26.61 -13.59
C PRO A 753 0.21 -26.57 -15.03
N LEU A 754 1.03 -25.57 -15.33
CA LEU A 754 1.68 -25.40 -16.63
C LEU A 754 2.77 -26.44 -16.85
N PHE A 755 3.43 -26.91 -15.80
CA PHE A 755 4.55 -27.85 -15.87
C PHE A 755 4.30 -29.04 -14.95
N ASP A 756 5.08 -30.11 -15.13
CA ASP A 756 5.05 -31.25 -14.21
C ASP A 756 5.49 -30.80 -12.80
N GLU A 757 4.85 -31.34 -11.78
CA GLU A 757 5.06 -30.95 -10.37
C GLU A 757 6.53 -31.05 -9.94
N ASP A 758 7.24 -32.10 -10.39
CA ASP A 758 8.66 -32.29 -10.11
C ASP A 758 9.52 -31.15 -10.68
N ARG A 759 9.17 -30.64 -11.87
CA ARG A 759 9.89 -29.54 -12.52
C ARG A 759 9.66 -28.22 -11.77
N ILE A 760 8.43 -27.99 -11.33
CA ILE A 760 8.06 -26.81 -10.54
C ILE A 760 8.84 -26.81 -9.23
N LYS A 761 8.76 -27.92 -8.47
CA LYS A 761 9.47 -28.07 -7.19
C LYS A 761 10.98 -27.99 -7.36
N CYS A 762 11.55 -28.60 -8.40
CA CYS A 762 12.98 -28.52 -8.67
C CYS A 762 13.43 -27.07 -8.90
N THR A 763 12.65 -26.31 -9.68
CA THR A 763 12.91 -24.89 -9.95
C THR A 763 12.78 -24.03 -8.68
N LEU A 764 11.68 -24.18 -7.93
CA LEU A 764 11.47 -23.44 -6.68
C LEU A 764 12.52 -23.77 -5.63
N GLN A 765 12.92 -25.04 -5.53
CA GLN A 765 14.01 -25.46 -4.63
C GLN A 765 15.34 -24.83 -5.06
N LYS A 766 15.62 -24.76 -6.37
CA LYS A 766 16.81 -24.09 -6.88
C LYS A 766 16.85 -22.61 -6.50
N ILE A 767 15.73 -21.89 -6.65
CA ILE A 767 15.60 -20.49 -6.24
C ILE A 767 15.81 -20.35 -4.73
N PHE A 768 15.20 -21.21 -3.92
CA PHE A 768 15.39 -21.21 -2.47
C PHE A 768 16.87 -21.41 -2.08
N ASP A 769 17.51 -22.44 -2.61
CA ASP A 769 18.90 -22.79 -2.27
C ASP A 769 19.91 -21.72 -2.71
N TYR A 770 19.59 -20.93 -3.73
CA TYR A 770 20.46 -19.91 -4.30
C TYR A 770 20.03 -18.51 -3.88
N ASN A 771 18.94 -18.01 -4.45
CA ASN A 771 18.48 -16.64 -4.32
C ASN A 771 18.09 -16.26 -2.88
N VAL A 772 17.71 -17.24 -2.05
CA VAL A 772 17.35 -17.02 -0.64
C VAL A 772 18.49 -17.42 0.29
N MET A 773 18.86 -18.70 0.31
CA MET A 773 19.76 -19.23 1.35
C MET A 773 21.21 -18.74 1.23
N ARG A 774 21.70 -18.43 0.02
CA ARG A 774 23.05 -17.84 -0.14
C ARG A 774 23.10 -16.35 0.17
N VAL A 775 21.95 -15.71 0.37
CA VAL A 775 21.84 -14.30 0.74
C VAL A 775 21.65 -14.20 2.25
N LYS A 776 22.78 -14.04 2.97
CA LYS A 776 22.80 -13.90 4.44
C LYS A 776 22.02 -15.01 5.18
N GLY A 777 22.02 -16.25 4.65
CA GLY A 777 21.30 -17.38 5.25
C GLY A 777 19.78 -17.26 5.19
N GLY A 778 19.23 -16.62 4.15
CA GLY A 778 17.79 -16.42 3.98
C GLY A 778 17.18 -15.36 4.90
N ARG A 779 18.00 -14.44 5.44
CA ARG A 779 17.57 -13.41 6.39
C ARG A 779 17.12 -12.08 5.75
N MET A 780 17.07 -12.02 4.42
CA MET A 780 16.87 -10.76 3.68
C MET A 780 15.76 -10.84 2.62
N GLY A 781 15.22 -12.02 2.33
CA GLY A 781 14.34 -12.29 1.18
C GLY A 781 15.09 -12.92 0.00
N ALA A 782 14.48 -12.93 -1.19
CA ALA A 782 15.07 -13.51 -2.40
C ALA A 782 15.71 -12.43 -3.28
N VAL A 783 17.01 -12.53 -3.55
CA VAL A 783 17.65 -11.64 -4.54
C VAL A 783 17.15 -11.98 -5.95
N ASN A 784 16.88 -10.98 -6.76
CA ASN A 784 16.24 -11.14 -8.07
C ASN A 784 17.03 -12.06 -9.00
N GLY A 785 18.35 -11.86 -9.12
CA GLY A 785 19.21 -12.63 -10.00
C GLY A 785 20.41 -13.24 -9.26
N MET A 786 20.64 -14.53 -9.49
CA MET A 786 21.83 -15.21 -9.01
C MET A 786 22.44 -16.09 -10.11
N HIS A 787 23.75 -16.00 -10.31
CA HIS A 787 24.45 -16.86 -11.24
C HIS A 787 24.54 -18.31 -10.73
N PRO A 788 24.70 -19.31 -11.62
CA PRO A 788 24.76 -20.72 -11.21
C PRO A 788 25.95 -21.08 -10.33
N ASN A 789 26.98 -20.23 -10.31
CA ASN A 789 28.12 -20.32 -9.40
C ASN A 789 27.83 -19.81 -7.97
N GLY A 790 26.63 -19.29 -7.73
CA GLY A 790 26.18 -18.78 -6.43
C GLY A 790 26.53 -17.33 -6.13
N LYS A 791 27.06 -16.57 -7.10
CA LYS A 791 27.27 -15.12 -6.96
C LYS A 791 26.02 -14.37 -7.39
N VAL A 792 25.69 -13.28 -6.69
CA VAL A 792 24.62 -12.35 -7.09
C VAL A 792 24.90 -11.83 -8.49
N ASP A 793 23.85 -11.74 -9.30
CA ASP A 793 23.92 -11.14 -10.62
C ASP A 793 23.98 -9.60 -10.47
N GLU A 794 25.10 -9.01 -10.87
CA GLU A 794 25.33 -7.56 -10.81
C GLU A 794 25.33 -6.92 -12.21
N THR A 795 24.68 -7.55 -13.19
CA THR A 795 24.60 -7.03 -14.57
C THR A 795 23.79 -5.73 -14.66
N CYS A 796 22.79 -5.55 -13.80
CA CYS A 796 22.06 -4.30 -13.62
C CYS A 796 21.72 -4.06 -12.13
N MET A 797 21.14 -2.90 -11.82
CA MET A 797 20.76 -2.56 -10.46
C MET A 797 19.67 -3.49 -9.92
N GLN A 798 18.68 -3.87 -10.74
CA GLN A 798 17.56 -4.69 -10.31
C GLN A 798 17.93 -6.15 -10.10
N SER A 799 18.92 -6.68 -10.83
CA SER A 799 19.34 -8.08 -10.69
C SER A 799 19.95 -8.38 -9.30
N ARG A 800 20.56 -7.37 -8.66
CA ARG A 800 21.16 -7.47 -7.31
C ARG A 800 20.24 -7.00 -6.17
N GLU A 801 19.04 -6.56 -6.50
CA GLU A 801 18.05 -6.15 -5.52
C GLU A 801 17.26 -7.35 -4.99
N ILE A 802 16.70 -7.19 -3.81
CA ILE A 802 15.65 -8.05 -3.27
C ILE A 802 14.37 -7.26 -3.34
N TRP A 803 13.42 -7.71 -4.16
CA TRP A 803 12.10 -7.10 -4.24
C TRP A 803 11.18 -7.75 -3.21
N THR A 804 10.59 -6.92 -2.36
CA THR A 804 9.78 -7.37 -1.22
C THR A 804 8.54 -8.14 -1.70
N GLY A 805 7.80 -7.55 -2.65
CA GLY A 805 6.61 -8.17 -3.23
C GLY A 805 6.88 -9.45 -4.02
N VAL A 806 8.00 -9.50 -4.77
CA VAL A 806 8.41 -10.73 -5.50
C VAL A 806 8.81 -11.84 -4.52
N THR A 807 9.44 -11.48 -3.41
CA THR A 807 9.77 -12.47 -2.37
C THR A 807 8.49 -13.08 -1.77
N TYR A 808 7.45 -12.27 -1.53
CA TYR A 808 6.17 -12.77 -1.03
C TYR A 808 5.41 -13.60 -2.07
N SER A 809 5.39 -13.21 -3.35
CA SER A 809 4.78 -14.02 -4.41
C SER A 809 5.50 -15.36 -4.62
N LEU A 810 6.83 -15.37 -4.56
CA LEU A 810 7.63 -16.59 -4.58
C LEU A 810 7.27 -17.50 -3.40
N ALA A 811 7.14 -16.95 -2.20
CA ALA A 811 6.71 -17.70 -1.03
C ALA A 811 5.28 -18.25 -1.19
N ALA A 812 4.36 -17.48 -1.78
CA ALA A 812 3.01 -17.95 -2.10
C ALA A 812 3.05 -19.12 -3.11
N ASN A 813 3.89 -19.06 -4.13
CA ASN A 813 4.07 -20.15 -5.08
C ASN A 813 4.62 -21.41 -4.40
N MET A 814 5.61 -21.26 -3.51
CA MET A 814 6.11 -22.37 -2.68
C MET A 814 5.00 -23.01 -1.84
N LEU A 815 4.08 -22.22 -1.26
CA LEU A 815 2.94 -22.74 -0.50
C LEU A 815 1.98 -23.56 -1.37
N LEU A 816 1.62 -23.05 -2.56
CA LEU A 816 0.72 -23.74 -3.49
C LEU A 816 1.26 -25.10 -3.94
N HIS A 817 2.59 -25.28 -3.93
CA HIS A 817 3.26 -26.53 -4.26
C HIS A 817 3.74 -27.32 -3.03
N GLY A 818 3.22 -27.03 -1.84
CA GLY A 818 3.47 -27.80 -0.61
C GLY A 818 4.89 -27.66 -0.02
N MET A 819 5.61 -26.58 -0.36
CA MET A 819 6.95 -26.26 0.14
C MET A 819 6.88 -25.28 1.32
N GLU A 820 6.08 -25.59 2.34
CA GLU A 820 5.75 -24.67 3.44
C GLU A 820 6.98 -24.12 4.18
N HIS A 821 7.96 -24.96 4.47
CA HIS A 821 9.18 -24.54 5.16
C HIS A 821 9.95 -23.49 4.35
N GLN A 822 10.16 -23.76 3.07
CA GLN A 822 10.85 -22.87 2.14
C GLN A 822 10.07 -21.55 1.97
N ALA A 823 8.74 -21.63 1.87
CA ALA A 823 7.89 -20.45 1.74
C ALA A 823 8.03 -19.51 2.93
N PHE A 824 7.78 -20.01 4.15
CA PHE A 824 7.87 -19.18 5.34
C PHE A 824 9.30 -18.73 5.59
N LYS A 825 10.32 -19.53 5.26
CA LYS A 825 11.71 -19.10 5.42
C LYS A 825 12.08 -17.96 4.46
N THR A 826 11.62 -18.02 3.22
CA THR A 826 11.80 -16.96 2.21
C THR A 826 11.16 -15.65 2.66
N ALA A 827 9.89 -15.69 3.08
CA ALA A 827 9.16 -14.50 3.52
C ALA A 827 9.63 -13.95 4.88
N GLU A 828 10.08 -14.81 5.80
CA GLU A 828 10.66 -14.40 7.09
C GLU A 828 11.87 -13.48 6.89
N GLY A 829 12.61 -13.63 5.80
CA GLY A 829 13.71 -12.72 5.46
C GLY A 829 13.27 -11.25 5.30
N ILE A 830 12.08 -11.00 4.77
CA ILE A 830 11.51 -9.64 4.66
C ILE A 830 11.14 -9.11 6.05
N TYR A 831 10.56 -9.95 6.92
CA TYR A 831 10.29 -9.57 8.31
C TYR A 831 11.58 -9.25 9.08
N ILE A 832 12.60 -10.12 9.00
CA ILE A 832 13.87 -9.92 9.71
C ILE A 832 14.54 -8.62 9.26
N ALA A 833 14.68 -8.42 7.94
CA ALA A 833 15.35 -7.24 7.41
C ALA A 833 14.54 -5.94 7.59
N GLY A 834 13.22 -5.97 7.37
CA GLY A 834 12.40 -4.76 7.34
C GLY A 834 11.68 -4.41 8.65
N TRP A 835 11.14 -5.41 9.35
CA TRP A 835 10.17 -5.23 10.45
C TRP A 835 10.73 -5.53 11.84
N SER A 836 11.77 -6.36 11.92
CA SER A 836 12.38 -6.75 13.21
C SER A 836 13.22 -5.62 13.83
N GLU A 837 13.58 -5.79 15.10
CA GLU A 837 14.31 -4.79 15.89
C GLU A 837 15.77 -4.67 15.45
N GLU A 838 16.33 -5.78 14.99
CA GLU A 838 17.68 -5.88 14.44
C GLU A 838 17.74 -5.47 12.96
N GLY A 839 16.58 -5.22 12.34
CA GLY A 839 16.44 -4.86 10.93
C GLY A 839 16.76 -3.39 10.62
N TYR A 840 16.49 -2.99 9.38
CA TYR A 840 16.81 -1.67 8.83
C TYR A 840 15.79 -0.59 9.12
N GLY A 841 14.58 -0.94 9.60
CA GLY A 841 13.60 0.04 10.06
C GLY A 841 12.55 0.46 9.03
N TYR A 842 12.04 -0.49 8.25
CA TYR A 842 11.10 -0.25 7.15
C TYR A 842 9.62 -0.44 7.53
N TRP A 843 9.30 -0.71 8.80
CA TRP A 843 7.91 -0.82 9.26
C TRP A 843 7.08 0.40 8.86
N PHE A 844 5.89 0.16 8.27
CA PHE A 844 4.98 1.19 7.74
C PHE A 844 5.62 2.12 6.68
N GLN A 845 6.68 1.65 6.03
CA GLN A 845 7.32 2.29 4.89
C GLN A 845 8.06 1.26 4.02
N THR A 846 7.51 0.04 3.93
CA THR A 846 8.12 -1.07 3.23
C THR A 846 8.47 -0.65 1.79
N PRO A 847 9.74 -0.78 1.38
CA PRO A 847 10.15 -0.35 0.05
C PRO A 847 9.83 -1.38 -1.03
N GLU A 848 9.92 -0.96 -2.28
CA GLU A 848 9.97 -1.89 -3.42
C GLU A 848 11.11 -2.89 -3.23
N ALA A 849 12.30 -2.35 -2.94
CA ALA A 849 13.52 -3.13 -2.95
C ALA A 849 14.55 -2.69 -1.91
N TRP A 850 15.47 -3.59 -1.61
CA TRP A 850 16.76 -3.27 -1.00
C TRP A 850 17.90 -4.13 -1.55
N THR A 851 19.13 -3.65 -1.39
CA THR A 851 20.35 -4.44 -1.65
C THR A 851 20.70 -5.35 -0.46
N VAL A 852 21.69 -6.22 -0.62
CA VAL A 852 22.22 -7.09 0.45
C VAL A 852 22.78 -6.36 1.66
N ASP A 853 23.02 -5.04 1.54
CA ASP A 853 23.47 -4.16 2.62
C ASP A 853 22.31 -3.44 3.33
N GLY A 854 21.07 -3.63 2.86
CA GLY A 854 19.89 -2.95 3.37
C GLY A 854 19.81 -1.48 2.96
N HIS A 855 20.27 -1.16 1.74
CA HIS A 855 20.00 0.14 1.16
C HIS A 855 18.73 0.05 0.31
N TYR A 856 17.74 0.89 0.59
CA TYR A 856 16.40 0.79 0.00
C TYR A 856 16.30 1.51 -1.34
N ARG A 857 15.28 1.18 -2.12
CA ARG A 857 14.74 1.96 -3.25
C ARG A 857 13.22 2.05 -3.12
N SER A 858 12.65 3.25 -3.26
CA SER A 858 11.21 3.52 -3.24
C SER A 858 10.51 3.08 -1.96
N LEU A 859 10.46 3.94 -0.94
CA LEU A 859 9.70 3.70 0.30
C LEU A 859 8.19 3.82 0.07
N ILE A 860 7.42 3.21 0.99
CA ILE A 860 5.95 3.17 0.96
C ILE A 860 5.50 2.72 -0.43
N TYR A 861 5.66 1.41 -0.68
CA TYR A 861 5.49 0.83 -2.00
C TYR A 861 4.33 -0.18 -2.06
N MET A 862 3.71 -0.30 -3.23
CA MET A 862 2.51 -1.12 -3.44
C MET A 862 2.79 -2.64 -3.41
N ARG A 863 3.85 -3.08 -4.09
CA ARG A 863 4.17 -4.51 -4.29
C ARG A 863 4.21 -5.37 -3.01
N PRO A 864 4.71 -4.90 -1.85
CA PRO A 864 4.68 -5.65 -0.57
C PRO A 864 3.32 -6.21 -0.15
N LEU A 865 2.20 -5.63 -0.62
CA LEU A 865 0.86 -6.18 -0.38
C LEU A 865 0.72 -7.64 -0.86
N ALA A 866 1.63 -8.13 -1.70
CA ALA A 866 1.75 -9.53 -2.12
C ALA A 866 1.88 -10.54 -0.96
N ILE A 867 2.16 -10.12 0.28
CA ILE A 867 2.04 -11.02 1.45
C ILE A 867 0.62 -11.62 1.56
N TRP A 868 -0.40 -10.93 1.06
CA TRP A 868 -1.78 -11.46 0.96
C TRP A 868 -1.92 -12.58 -0.07
N ALA A 869 -1.03 -12.70 -1.05
CA ALA A 869 -0.99 -13.89 -1.92
C ALA A 869 -0.57 -15.15 -1.15
N MET A 870 0.24 -15.02 -0.08
CA MET A 870 0.51 -16.15 0.80
C MET A 870 -0.74 -16.54 1.60
N GLN A 871 -1.50 -15.54 2.09
CA GLN A 871 -2.74 -15.80 2.83
C GLN A 871 -3.78 -16.46 1.92
N TRP A 872 -3.85 -16.02 0.66
CA TRP A 872 -4.63 -16.65 -0.40
C TRP A 872 -4.25 -18.11 -0.62
N ALA A 873 -2.96 -18.43 -0.73
CA ALA A 873 -2.47 -19.80 -0.87
C ALA A 873 -2.78 -20.69 0.35
N LEU A 874 -2.81 -20.11 1.55
CA LEU A 874 -3.11 -20.81 2.81
C LEU A 874 -4.61 -21.00 3.06
N SER A 875 -5.44 -20.16 2.45
CA SER A 875 -6.89 -20.11 2.65
C SER A 875 -7.58 -20.58 1.38
N PRO A 876 -7.88 -21.88 1.22
CA PRO A 876 -8.56 -22.34 0.02
C PRO A 876 -9.88 -21.58 -0.16
N THR A 877 -9.97 -20.79 -1.23
CA THR A 877 -11.10 -19.93 -1.53
C THR A 877 -12.36 -20.80 -1.68
N ARG A 878 -13.42 -20.48 -0.94
CA ARG A 878 -14.66 -21.28 -0.91
C ARG A 878 -15.48 -21.23 -2.21
N SER A 879 -15.06 -20.43 -3.19
CA SER A 879 -15.89 -20.05 -4.34
C SER A 879 -15.17 -20.09 -5.70
N LEU A 880 -13.98 -20.69 -5.81
CA LEU A 880 -13.36 -20.85 -7.13
C LEU A 880 -14.29 -21.70 -8.01
N ILE A 881 -14.73 -21.13 -9.13
CA ILE A 881 -15.47 -21.90 -10.13
C ILE A 881 -14.55 -23.03 -10.59
N GLU A 882 -15.01 -24.29 -10.44
CA GLU A 882 -14.22 -25.43 -10.90
C GLU A 882 -13.86 -25.20 -12.38
N PRO A 883 -12.56 -25.24 -12.74
CA PRO A 883 -12.19 -25.09 -14.13
C PRO A 883 -12.88 -26.20 -14.93
N PRO A 884 -13.44 -25.90 -16.12
CA PRO A 884 -14.07 -26.93 -16.93
C PRO A 884 -13.06 -28.07 -17.17
N LYS A 885 -13.46 -29.29 -16.81
CA LYS A 885 -12.62 -30.49 -16.93
C LYS A 885 -12.14 -30.61 -18.37
N VAL A 886 -10.84 -30.38 -18.57
CA VAL A 886 -10.20 -30.67 -19.86
C VAL A 886 -10.09 -32.19 -19.95
N ASN A 887 -11.00 -32.82 -20.69
CA ASN A 887 -10.87 -34.24 -21.02
C ASN A 887 -9.60 -34.44 -21.84
N THR A 888 -8.55 -34.92 -21.19
CA THR A 888 -7.28 -35.33 -21.81
C THR A 888 -7.39 -36.63 -22.63
N MET A 889 -8.63 -37.12 -22.87
CA MET A 889 -8.92 -38.30 -23.68
C MET A 889 -9.33 -38.02 -25.14
N ASP A 890 -9.46 -36.76 -25.59
CA ASP A 890 -9.64 -36.47 -27.03
C ASP A 890 -8.31 -36.45 -27.79
N ARG A 891 -7.52 -37.52 -27.60
CA ARG A 891 -6.36 -37.86 -28.44
C ARG A 891 -6.75 -38.55 -29.75
N ALA A 892 -8.04 -38.55 -30.10
CA ALA A 892 -8.56 -39.43 -31.13
C ALA A 892 -9.48 -38.75 -32.17
N HIS A 893 -9.39 -37.46 -32.44
CA HIS A 893 -9.98 -36.88 -33.67
C HIS A 893 -9.14 -35.71 -34.20
N ILE A 894 -7.92 -36.00 -34.63
CA ILE A 894 -7.15 -35.11 -35.52
C ILE A 894 -7.15 -35.76 -36.90
N ALA A 895 -7.56 -35.00 -37.93
CA ALA A 895 -7.61 -35.45 -39.32
C ALA A 895 -6.26 -36.07 -39.78
N PRO A 896 -6.27 -37.12 -40.60
CA PRO A 896 -5.10 -37.95 -40.91
C PRO A 896 -4.12 -37.30 -41.92
N GLY A 897 -3.74 -36.03 -41.70
CA GLY A 897 -2.81 -35.28 -42.54
C GLY A 897 -1.61 -34.66 -41.81
N THR A 898 -1.62 -34.62 -40.48
CA THR A 898 -0.62 -33.83 -39.69
C THR A 898 0.44 -34.68 -38.98
N PHE A 899 0.38 -36.01 -39.10
CA PHE A 899 1.25 -36.92 -38.35
C PHE A 899 2.56 -37.33 -39.04
N GLN A 900 2.84 -36.83 -40.24
CA GLN A 900 4.02 -37.24 -41.00
C GLN A 900 5.28 -36.39 -40.76
N PHE A 901 5.16 -35.28 -40.01
CA PHE A 901 6.30 -34.37 -39.72
C PHE A 901 6.89 -34.52 -38.31
N LEU A 902 6.22 -35.23 -37.39
CA LEU A 902 6.63 -35.33 -35.97
C LEU A 902 7.45 -36.59 -35.65
N GLN A 903 7.59 -37.53 -36.58
CA GLN A 903 8.22 -38.83 -36.31
C GLN A 903 9.72 -38.88 -36.61
N ASP A 904 10.27 -37.91 -37.34
CA ASP A 904 11.67 -37.94 -37.80
C ASP A 904 12.68 -37.17 -36.92
N SER A 905 12.24 -36.47 -35.86
CA SER A 905 13.10 -35.55 -35.08
C SER A 905 13.50 -36.04 -33.68
N VAL A 906 13.15 -37.26 -33.26
CA VAL A 906 13.44 -37.75 -31.90
C VAL A 906 14.41 -38.93 -31.93
N ARG A 907 15.72 -38.65 -31.91
CA ARG A 907 16.72 -39.62 -31.45
C ARG A 907 16.71 -39.66 -29.92
N LYS A 908 16.26 -40.79 -29.36
CA LYS A 908 16.29 -41.13 -27.93
C LYS A 908 17.69 -40.94 -27.33
N MET A 909 17.82 -40.06 -26.33
CA MET A 909 18.86 -40.16 -25.30
C MET A 909 18.20 -40.56 -23.98
N ALA A 910 18.74 -41.60 -23.35
CA ALA A 910 18.27 -42.16 -22.09
C ALA A 910 18.67 -41.25 -20.89
N PRO A 911 17.82 -41.11 -19.85
CA PRO A 911 18.17 -40.34 -18.67
C PRO A 911 19.08 -41.18 -17.75
N LYS A 912 20.21 -40.61 -17.34
CA LYS A 912 20.98 -41.08 -16.17
C LYS A 912 21.06 -39.95 -15.14
N ASN A 913 20.74 -40.34 -13.91
CA ASN A 913 20.96 -39.69 -12.61
C ASN A 913 19.84 -38.75 -12.11
N GLY A 914 19.16 -39.20 -11.06
CA GLY A 914 18.15 -38.47 -10.31
C GLY A 914 18.73 -37.39 -9.39
N CYS A 915 17.94 -36.35 -9.18
CA CYS A 915 18.28 -35.11 -8.47
C CYS A 915 18.27 -35.20 -6.93
N PHE A 916 18.59 -36.35 -6.33
CA PHE A 916 18.82 -36.44 -4.88
C PHE A 916 20.22 -36.95 -4.60
N GLY A 917 21.19 -36.02 -4.59
CA GLY A 917 22.49 -36.26 -4.00
C GLY A 917 22.39 -36.09 -2.48
N ASN A 918 22.49 -37.19 -1.74
CA ASN A 918 22.69 -37.16 -0.30
C ASN A 918 24.00 -36.43 0.03
N THR A 919 23.92 -35.25 0.64
CA THR A 919 25.03 -34.66 1.39
C THR A 919 24.54 -34.37 2.81
N VAL A 920 24.81 -35.32 3.69
CA VAL A 920 24.90 -35.11 5.13
C VAL A 920 26.20 -34.35 5.37
N PHE A 921 26.12 -33.16 5.96
CA PHE A 921 27.27 -32.48 6.54
C PHE A 921 27.02 -32.31 8.04
N ASP A 922 27.74 -33.09 8.82
CA ASP A 922 27.91 -32.91 10.25
C ASP A 922 28.60 -31.56 10.52
N TRP A 923 28.06 -30.81 11.48
CA TRP A 923 28.78 -29.72 12.15
C TRP A 923 28.62 -29.89 13.66
N ASP A 924 29.66 -30.47 14.26
CA ASP A 924 29.99 -30.27 15.66
C ASP A 924 30.65 -28.89 15.84
N SER A 925 30.36 -28.28 17.00
CA SER A 925 30.86 -27.01 17.59
C SER A 925 30.39 -25.66 17.06
#